data_AF-A0A178MCX1-F1
#
_entry.id   AF-A0A178MCX1-F1
#
_cell.length_a   1.000
_cell.length_b   1.000
_cell.length_c   1.000
_cell.angle_alpha   90.00
_cell.angle_beta   90.00
_cell.angle_gamma   90.00
#
_symmetry.space_group_name_H-M   'P 1'
#
loop_
_entity.id
_entity.type
_entity.pdbx_description
1 polymer ?
#
loop_
_entity_poly.entity_id
_entity_poly.type
_entity_poly.pdbx_seq_one_letter_code
_entity_poly.pdbx_strand_id
1 'polypeptide(L)'
;MPDWAALGESGRPVTMVVRIDTSMARLNATELVKSLGAQVERWHAAGVSLAGLEIDHDSPTARLPEYGAFLRLVRREFSLPLSVTALPTWLEAPAFDQIIAVADEVVLQVHAVRQPVRGEGLFSPSNAMAWQKRMASRSTKPFRLALPAYGTRIGRDEDGSVVVVESEAPAPGGAHSEELVVAPAEVRRFLDDLRGNPARNLAGIVWFRLPNTADRRAWSLATLRAVINGMPVNGNAHVMVEDSDTGAGILLLANNGVTDARLPHRLVLPAGCGHAGGANGYHLDTDGRTLIRGRDGLLRMASAVSIACVMDVTPNMLDDRDASVREPITHSFSFELRAMHGAPKDELRFRDVCHWPETPEACAIRIESDGLSPRQVATLKTVRASNGDAFEAADGLPIAVRHYVAGAKAFHAKRWDQAAEHFHAIQTLPEEAARPRLVWATYMLGRTLVAQGREIEAAPQFAATRALALRGLPDPHGLAVASLGEEARIHFRRAKALLEDSVLAPEKAAAYTSAMTLAATLYLDQSVRDDQGGTASLRAMVRHLRGHRSIAEAAVRHPLLRRLMVANTLADFLWSVPDPDESPVDDSWNFPDAGVDASALAVLVAEAVHDEPGPVPDLDRLAALAYHQARYDLAAQLVERAHGPMAAWVRAKLALQGGDEAAAARHYAEAAKAFPASTANPLDQAGMNRIQAETGVLAFSRGEYTQAMLLLMNKGHWGDVAAIGERVLTLNELKTFVDARPALHLSGGDDANLRDLLARRLVRTHRIADALPYFASDDVRAKAAEYLATLKDAEGSWSRLARGEAWYRAAVLARIWGMKMMGTEGAPDHADWQSRNCCVAEIEPANDEERKRMEADPAKPFARFHYRYIAVDHAQKAADMLPPRSQAFAAVLCHASDWMQQTWEMGRSWDIYQRYVREGAHVPFARHFGRKCPTPDFAAAPASERRLMILKARNFLSANRWWAAGLLATVLAVTGWWLVHRRRTFCHHCTKSQ
;
A
#
# COMPACT_ATOMS: atom_id res chain seq x y z
N MET A 1 -34.91 -14.77 6.61
CA MET A 1 -35.73 -15.45 7.64
C MET A 1 -34.81 -15.75 8.81
N PRO A 2 -35.19 -15.46 10.07
CA PRO A 2 -34.33 -15.72 11.22
C PRO A 2 -34.15 -17.24 11.43
N ASP A 3 -33.11 -17.59 12.20
CA ASP A 3 -32.85 -18.97 12.60
C ASP A 3 -33.80 -19.37 13.75
N TRP A 4 -34.86 -20.09 13.39
CA TRP A 4 -35.91 -20.50 14.32
C TRP A 4 -35.41 -21.43 15.41
N ALA A 5 -34.47 -22.32 15.09
CA ALA A 5 -33.91 -23.28 16.04
C ALA A 5 -33.09 -22.54 17.10
N ALA A 6 -32.22 -21.62 16.68
CA ALA A 6 -31.42 -20.82 17.61
C ALA A 6 -32.29 -19.93 18.52
N LEU A 7 -33.39 -19.37 18.01
CA LEU A 7 -34.34 -18.61 18.82
C LEU A 7 -35.04 -19.49 19.87
N GLY A 8 -35.50 -20.67 19.46
CA GLY A 8 -36.12 -21.65 20.35
C GLY A 8 -35.17 -22.14 21.45
N GLU A 9 -33.92 -22.45 21.09
CA GLU A 9 -32.88 -22.91 22.03
C GLU A 9 -32.43 -21.83 23.02
N SER A 10 -32.60 -20.55 22.67
CA SER A 10 -32.11 -19.44 23.52
C SER A 10 -32.81 -19.32 24.86
N GLY A 11 -34.07 -19.79 24.97
CA GLY A 11 -34.91 -19.67 26.17
C GLY A 11 -35.21 -18.23 26.62
N ARG A 12 -34.91 -17.22 25.80
CA ARG A 12 -35.11 -15.80 26.11
C ARG A 12 -36.44 -15.29 25.56
N PRO A 13 -37.04 -14.25 26.17
CA PRO A 13 -38.21 -13.58 25.59
C PRO A 13 -37.91 -13.05 24.19
N VAL A 14 -38.73 -13.40 23.20
CA VAL A 14 -38.55 -13.01 21.79
C VAL A 14 -39.61 -11.98 21.38
N THR A 15 -39.19 -10.77 21.02
CA THR A 15 -40.07 -9.76 20.39
C THR A 15 -39.95 -9.85 18.88
N MET A 16 -41.07 -9.99 18.17
CA MET A 16 -41.07 -9.95 16.71
C MET A 16 -41.05 -8.49 16.24
N VAL A 17 -39.98 -8.09 15.56
CA VAL A 17 -39.86 -6.75 14.96
C VAL A 17 -40.33 -6.80 13.50
N VAL A 18 -41.29 -5.95 13.15
CA VAL A 18 -41.87 -5.87 11.81
C VAL A 18 -41.53 -4.53 11.19
N ARG A 19 -40.65 -4.57 10.19
CA ARG A 19 -40.22 -3.39 9.45
C ARG A 19 -41.17 -3.05 8.31
N ILE A 20 -41.62 -1.80 8.26
CA ILE A 20 -42.51 -1.28 7.20
C ILE A 20 -41.74 -0.30 6.33
N ASP A 21 -41.65 -0.59 5.02
CA ASP A 21 -40.97 0.23 4.02
C ASP A 21 -41.60 1.63 3.91
N THR A 22 -40.75 2.67 3.97
CA THR A 22 -41.14 4.08 3.91
C THR A 22 -41.49 4.58 2.51
N SER A 23 -41.13 3.83 1.45
CA SER A 23 -41.45 4.16 0.05
C SER A 23 -42.95 4.00 -0.29
N MET A 24 -43.75 3.41 0.60
CA MET A 24 -45.18 3.26 0.40
C MET A 24 -45.92 4.61 0.50
N ALA A 25 -46.45 5.05 -0.64
CA ALA A 25 -47.20 6.31 -0.76
C ALA A 25 -48.41 6.40 0.20
N ARG A 26 -49.05 5.28 0.55
CA ARG A 26 -50.14 5.15 1.53
C ARG A 26 -50.06 3.83 2.29
N LEU A 27 -50.31 3.84 3.60
CA LEU A 27 -50.40 2.61 4.40
C LEU A 27 -51.78 1.97 4.17
N ASN A 28 -51.85 0.85 3.44
CA ASN A 28 -53.07 0.04 3.42
C ASN A 28 -53.17 -0.75 4.73
N ALA A 29 -53.68 -0.08 5.77
CA ALA A 29 -53.67 -0.59 7.14
C ALA A 29 -54.30 -1.98 7.29
N THR A 30 -55.42 -2.25 6.60
CA THR A 30 -56.14 -3.54 6.67
C THR A 30 -55.33 -4.68 6.08
N GLU A 31 -54.67 -4.44 4.94
CA GLU A 31 -53.83 -5.45 4.28
C GLU A 31 -52.55 -5.73 5.07
N LEU A 32 -51.95 -4.69 5.66
CA LEU A 32 -50.79 -4.81 6.53
C LEU A 32 -51.10 -5.60 7.80
N VAL A 33 -52.24 -5.32 8.47
CA VAL A 33 -52.69 -6.11 9.64
C VAL A 33 -52.93 -7.57 9.28
N LYS A 34 -53.52 -7.85 8.11
CA LYS A 34 -53.72 -9.22 7.62
C LYS A 34 -52.38 -9.94 7.37
N SER A 35 -51.45 -9.26 6.72
CA SER A 35 -50.10 -9.79 6.47
C SER A 35 -49.34 -10.05 7.78
N LEU A 36 -49.44 -9.12 8.72
CA LEU A 36 -48.86 -9.24 10.06
C LEU A 36 -49.41 -10.48 10.79
N GLY A 37 -50.71 -10.73 10.73
CA GLY A 37 -51.32 -11.92 11.32
C GLY A 37 -50.76 -13.22 10.74
N ALA A 38 -50.59 -13.28 9.41
CA ALA A 38 -49.98 -14.44 8.77
C ALA A 38 -48.51 -14.66 9.21
N GLN A 39 -47.76 -13.59 9.50
CA GLN A 39 -46.40 -13.72 10.03
C GLN A 39 -46.39 -14.20 11.48
N VAL A 40 -47.25 -13.66 12.35
CA VAL A 40 -47.38 -14.12 13.75
C VAL A 40 -47.66 -15.63 13.80
N GLU A 41 -48.65 -16.10 13.02
CA GLU A 41 -48.98 -17.52 12.93
C GLU A 41 -47.81 -18.37 12.45
N ARG A 42 -47.03 -17.86 11.49
CA ARG A 42 -45.83 -18.55 11.00
C ARG A 42 -44.75 -18.71 12.06
N TRP A 43 -44.54 -17.69 12.91
CA TRP A 43 -43.57 -17.77 14.02
C TRP A 43 -44.03 -18.75 15.10
N HIS A 44 -45.32 -18.76 15.41
CA HIS A 44 -45.90 -19.73 16.33
C HIS A 44 -45.81 -21.17 15.79
N ALA A 45 -46.11 -21.38 14.51
CA ALA A 45 -45.97 -22.68 13.86
C ALA A 45 -44.51 -23.18 13.82
N ALA A 46 -43.53 -22.26 13.86
CA ALA A 46 -42.11 -22.58 13.97
C ALA A 46 -41.65 -22.88 15.42
N GLY A 47 -42.57 -22.89 16.40
CA GLY A 47 -42.27 -23.21 17.79
C GLY A 47 -41.70 -22.04 18.61
N VAL A 48 -41.74 -20.81 18.10
CA VAL A 48 -41.23 -19.63 18.82
C VAL A 48 -42.35 -18.99 19.65
N SER A 49 -42.12 -18.87 20.97
CA SER A 49 -43.02 -18.14 21.87
C SER A 49 -42.71 -16.63 21.84
N LEU A 50 -43.61 -15.86 21.20
CA LEU A 50 -43.49 -14.41 21.12
C LEU A 50 -43.87 -13.74 22.44
N ALA A 51 -42.98 -12.90 22.96
CA ALA A 51 -43.18 -12.08 24.15
C ALA A 51 -43.73 -10.67 23.82
N GLY A 52 -43.66 -10.24 22.56
CA GLY A 52 -44.12 -8.94 22.11
C GLY A 52 -44.05 -8.76 20.60
N LEU A 53 -44.65 -7.67 20.14
CA LEU A 53 -44.64 -7.21 18.76
C LEU A 53 -44.07 -5.79 18.72
N GLU A 54 -43.06 -5.55 17.89
CA GLU A 54 -42.51 -4.22 17.61
C GLU A 54 -42.83 -3.82 16.16
N ILE A 55 -43.33 -2.60 15.97
CA ILE A 55 -43.48 -2.01 14.64
C ILE A 55 -42.34 -1.00 14.41
N ASP A 56 -41.45 -1.34 13.49
CA ASP A 56 -40.35 -0.51 13.02
C ASP A 56 -40.76 0.20 11.72
N HIS A 57 -41.19 1.45 11.85
CA HIS A 57 -41.65 2.24 10.71
C HIS A 57 -41.16 3.69 10.85
N ASP A 58 -40.23 4.07 9.98
CA ASP A 58 -39.66 5.43 9.88
C ASP A 58 -40.66 6.42 9.24
N SER A 59 -41.84 6.54 9.85
CA SER A 59 -42.91 7.43 9.37
C SER A 59 -42.46 8.90 9.38
N PRO A 60 -42.64 9.64 8.27
CA PRO A 60 -42.42 11.09 8.27
C PRO A 60 -43.29 11.76 9.34
N THR A 61 -42.76 12.77 10.04
CA THR A 61 -43.47 13.46 11.13
C THR A 61 -44.88 13.93 10.75
N ALA A 62 -45.08 14.35 9.49
CA ALA A 62 -46.38 14.79 8.96
C ALA A 62 -47.44 13.67 8.86
N ARG A 63 -47.04 12.39 8.85
CA ARG A 63 -47.91 11.22 8.67
C ARG A 63 -48.13 10.42 9.96
N LEU A 64 -47.62 10.89 11.09
CA LEU A 64 -47.88 10.27 12.40
C LEU A 64 -49.37 10.04 12.71
N PRO A 65 -50.33 10.90 12.31
CA PRO A 65 -51.75 10.61 12.53
C PRO A 65 -52.25 9.35 11.78
N GLU A 66 -51.77 9.12 10.55
CA GLU A 66 -52.09 7.93 9.76
C GLU A 66 -51.48 6.68 10.41
N TYR A 67 -50.23 6.80 10.86
CA TYR A 67 -49.55 5.71 11.58
C TYR A 67 -50.26 5.35 12.89
N GLY A 68 -50.70 6.35 13.66
CA GLY A 68 -51.49 6.12 14.88
C GLY A 68 -52.83 5.45 14.63
N ALA A 69 -53.48 5.69 13.48
CA ALA A 69 -54.68 4.96 13.09
C ALA A 69 -54.39 3.49 12.79
N PHE A 70 -53.28 3.20 12.10
CA PHE A 70 -52.83 1.83 11.85
C PHE A 70 -52.50 1.08 13.15
N LEU A 71 -51.73 1.68 14.06
CA LEU A 71 -51.38 1.05 15.34
C LEU A 71 -52.61 0.69 16.19
N ARG A 72 -53.68 1.50 16.14
CA ARG A 72 -54.95 1.17 16.82
C ARG A 72 -55.61 -0.07 16.24
N LEU A 73 -55.46 -0.34 14.95
CA LEU A 73 -55.96 -1.58 14.33
C LEU A 73 -55.09 -2.76 14.75
N VAL A 74 -53.76 -2.61 14.76
CA VAL A 74 -52.83 -3.64 15.27
C VAL A 74 -53.17 -4.01 16.72
N ARG A 75 -53.38 -3.01 17.60
CA ARG A 75 -53.71 -3.24 19.03
C ARG A 75 -55.07 -3.91 19.25
N ARG A 76 -56.01 -3.78 18.31
CA ARG A 76 -57.31 -4.48 18.35
C ARG A 76 -57.17 -5.95 17.99
N GLU A 77 -56.32 -6.25 17.02
CA GLU A 77 -56.21 -7.60 16.45
C GLU A 77 -55.21 -8.49 17.19
N PHE A 78 -54.20 -7.90 17.82
CA PHE A 78 -53.15 -8.63 18.54
C PHE A 78 -53.13 -8.27 20.03
N SER A 79 -53.12 -9.30 20.89
CA SER A 79 -53.07 -9.12 22.35
C SER A 79 -51.64 -8.95 22.89
N LEU A 80 -50.61 -9.25 22.10
CA LEU A 80 -49.19 -9.12 22.46
C LEU A 80 -48.84 -7.68 22.90
N PRO A 81 -47.87 -7.49 23.82
CA PRO A 81 -47.31 -6.17 24.11
C PRO A 81 -46.81 -5.49 22.83
N LEU A 82 -47.26 -4.26 22.59
CA LEU A 82 -46.96 -3.51 21.37
C LEU A 82 -45.89 -2.47 21.66
N SER A 83 -44.76 -2.57 20.98
CA SER A 83 -43.71 -1.56 20.99
C SER A 83 -43.59 -0.88 19.63
N VAL A 84 -43.08 0.34 19.62
CA VAL A 84 -42.84 1.09 18.37
C VAL A 84 -41.45 1.70 18.36
N THR A 85 -40.80 1.62 17.22
CA THR A 85 -39.55 2.32 16.99
C THR A 85 -39.84 3.79 16.67
N ALA A 86 -39.19 4.72 17.36
CA ALA A 86 -39.44 6.15 17.24
C ALA A 86 -38.19 6.92 16.82
N LEU A 87 -38.37 7.88 15.91
CA LEU A 87 -37.32 8.79 15.44
C LEU A 87 -37.18 10.00 16.38
N PRO A 88 -35.97 10.57 16.55
CA PRO A 88 -35.77 11.77 17.36
C PRO A 88 -36.63 12.98 16.94
N THR A 89 -36.95 13.09 15.65
CA THR A 89 -37.79 14.17 15.09
C THR A 89 -39.24 14.12 15.57
N TRP A 90 -39.71 12.97 16.06
CA TRP A 90 -41.08 12.82 16.57
C TRP A 90 -41.24 13.43 17.98
N LEU A 91 -40.16 13.58 18.73
CA LEU A 91 -40.20 14.09 20.11
C LEU A 91 -40.82 15.50 20.19
N GLU A 92 -40.64 16.30 19.13
CA GLU A 92 -41.15 17.66 19.00
C GLU A 92 -42.55 17.72 18.35
N ALA A 93 -43.08 16.58 17.89
CA ALA A 93 -44.35 16.53 17.16
C ALA A 93 -45.54 16.30 18.10
N PRO A 94 -46.59 17.15 18.05
CA PRO A 94 -47.79 16.93 18.87
C PRO A 94 -48.50 15.60 18.57
N ALA A 95 -48.47 15.15 17.31
CA ALA A 95 -49.09 13.89 16.89
C ALA A 95 -48.41 12.65 17.51
N PHE A 96 -47.18 12.78 18.04
CA PHE A 96 -46.49 11.67 18.69
C PHE A 96 -47.21 11.19 19.97
N ASP A 97 -47.96 12.07 20.64
CA ASP A 97 -48.75 11.70 21.82
C ASP A 97 -49.83 10.64 21.49
N GLN A 98 -50.33 10.65 20.25
CA GLN A 98 -51.29 9.64 19.76
C GLN A 98 -50.64 8.27 19.55
N ILE A 99 -49.34 8.25 19.21
CA ILE A 99 -48.55 7.03 19.08
C ILE A 99 -48.25 6.45 20.47
N ILE A 100 -47.75 7.29 21.38
CA ILE A 100 -47.45 6.90 22.77
C ILE A 100 -48.70 6.37 23.46
N ALA A 101 -49.88 6.95 23.22
CA ALA A 101 -51.12 6.49 23.82
C ALA A 101 -51.43 5.01 23.50
N VAL A 102 -51.08 4.55 22.29
CA VAL A 102 -51.40 3.21 21.79
C VAL A 102 -50.30 2.19 22.09
N ALA A 103 -49.02 2.57 21.97
CA ALA A 103 -47.89 1.67 22.22
C ALA A 103 -47.67 1.42 23.72
N ASP A 104 -47.37 0.19 24.11
CA ASP A 104 -47.04 -0.18 25.49
C ASP A 104 -45.60 0.25 25.87
N GLU A 105 -44.70 0.29 24.88
CA GLU A 105 -43.31 0.74 25.03
C GLU A 105 -42.83 1.48 23.76
N VAL A 106 -41.85 2.39 23.92
CA VAL A 106 -41.19 3.07 22.80
C VAL A 106 -39.72 2.70 22.75
N VAL A 107 -39.22 2.34 21.56
CA VAL A 107 -37.79 2.15 21.28
C VAL A 107 -37.28 3.37 20.54
N LEU A 108 -36.59 4.28 21.24
CA LEU A 108 -36.08 5.53 20.67
C LEU A 108 -34.76 5.29 19.95
N GLN A 109 -34.74 5.46 18.63
CA GLN A 109 -33.50 5.42 17.84
C GLN A 109 -32.68 6.69 18.12
N VAL A 110 -31.50 6.52 18.71
CA VAL A 110 -30.57 7.64 18.97
C VAL A 110 -29.47 7.74 17.92
N HIS A 111 -29.74 7.21 16.73
CA HIS A 111 -28.84 7.27 15.59
C HIS A 111 -29.63 7.73 14.36
N ALA A 112 -29.17 8.80 13.72
CA ALA A 112 -29.87 9.39 12.59
C ALA A 112 -28.88 10.15 11.70
N VAL A 113 -29.03 10.00 10.38
CA VAL A 113 -28.33 10.84 9.39
C VAL A 113 -29.08 12.16 9.28
N ARG A 114 -28.56 13.24 9.86
CA ARG A 114 -29.19 14.58 9.81
C ARG A 114 -28.70 15.37 8.58
N GLN A 115 -29.58 16.20 8.01
CA GLN A 115 -29.23 17.26 7.03
C GLN A 115 -29.24 18.64 7.74
N PRO A 116 -28.39 19.65 7.40
CA PRO A 116 -27.37 19.71 6.34
C PRO A 116 -25.97 20.15 6.85
N VAL A 117 -25.55 19.81 8.08
CA VAL A 117 -24.21 20.19 8.57
C VAL A 117 -23.18 19.14 8.15
N ARG A 118 -22.19 19.56 7.37
CA ARG A 118 -21.03 18.74 6.96
C ARG A 118 -20.31 18.25 8.22
N GLY A 119 -20.16 16.94 8.40
CA GLY A 119 -19.37 16.34 9.48
C GLY A 119 -20.13 15.79 10.71
N GLU A 120 -21.46 15.84 10.77
CA GLU A 120 -22.21 15.10 11.80
C GLU A 120 -22.31 13.60 11.44
N GLY A 121 -21.74 12.73 12.29
CA GLY A 121 -21.77 11.27 12.13
C GLY A 121 -23.12 10.62 12.47
N LEU A 122 -23.23 9.30 12.29
CA LEU A 122 -24.46 8.52 12.55
C LEU A 122 -24.92 8.55 14.02
N PHE A 123 -24.00 8.77 14.97
CA PHE A 123 -24.26 8.79 16.41
C PHE A 123 -23.47 9.90 17.10
N SER A 124 -24.07 10.53 18.11
CA SER A 124 -23.41 11.49 18.97
C SER A 124 -23.86 11.31 20.42
N PRO A 125 -22.93 11.11 21.38
CA PRO A 125 -23.25 10.96 22.81
C PRO A 125 -24.08 12.11 23.37
N SER A 126 -23.79 13.35 22.97
CA SER A 126 -24.50 14.54 23.48
C SER A 126 -25.94 14.60 22.99
N ASN A 127 -26.17 14.29 21.70
CA ASN A 127 -27.52 14.25 21.13
C ASN A 127 -28.34 13.11 21.72
N ALA A 128 -27.76 11.92 21.87
CA ALA A 128 -28.42 10.77 22.49
C ALA A 128 -28.88 11.09 23.92
N MET A 129 -28.02 11.73 24.72
CA MET A 129 -28.35 12.17 26.08
C MET A 129 -29.50 13.20 26.10
N ALA A 130 -29.51 14.14 25.14
CA ALA A 130 -30.57 15.15 25.03
C ALA A 130 -31.92 14.54 24.61
N TRP A 131 -31.92 13.57 23.69
CA TRP A 131 -33.15 12.90 23.23
C TRP A 131 -33.76 12.01 24.30
N GLN A 132 -32.93 11.28 25.06
CA GLN A 132 -33.39 10.50 26.20
C GLN A 132 -34.13 11.37 27.23
N LYS A 133 -33.56 12.52 27.61
CA LYS A 133 -34.19 13.45 28.57
C LYS A 133 -35.55 13.96 28.06
N ARG A 134 -35.63 14.30 26.76
CA ARG A 134 -36.89 14.73 26.13
C ARG A 134 -37.95 13.64 26.08
N MET A 135 -37.55 12.40 25.76
CA MET A 135 -38.47 11.27 25.77
C MET A 135 -39.05 11.03 27.17
N ALA A 136 -38.20 11.09 28.19
CA ALA A 136 -38.63 10.94 29.58
C ALA A 136 -39.57 12.06 30.06
N SER A 137 -39.51 13.26 29.48
CA SER A 137 -40.49 14.32 29.77
C SER A 137 -41.81 14.19 29.01
N ARG A 138 -41.84 13.48 27.88
CA ARG A 138 -43.02 13.35 27.00
C ARG A 138 -43.88 12.12 27.34
N SER A 139 -43.30 11.06 27.89
CA SER A 139 -44.00 9.79 28.16
C SER A 139 -43.81 9.29 29.59
N THR A 140 -44.90 8.81 30.18
CA THR A 140 -44.87 8.06 31.44
C THR A 140 -44.68 6.55 31.24
N LYS A 141 -44.75 6.07 29.99
CA LYS A 141 -44.54 4.66 29.63
C LYS A 141 -43.06 4.31 29.59
N PRO A 142 -42.69 3.03 29.78
CA PRO A 142 -41.30 2.60 29.62
C PRO A 142 -40.79 2.88 28.19
N PHE A 143 -39.50 3.18 28.08
CA PHE A 143 -38.84 3.32 26.78
C PHE A 143 -37.44 2.72 26.80
N ARG A 144 -36.95 2.27 25.65
CA ARG A 144 -35.57 1.81 25.45
C ARG A 144 -34.82 2.72 24.48
N LEU A 145 -33.50 2.75 24.57
CA LEU A 145 -32.64 3.44 23.60
C LEU A 145 -32.07 2.44 22.60
N ALA A 146 -32.30 2.67 21.31
CA ALA A 146 -31.69 1.90 20.24
C ALA A 146 -30.34 2.49 19.83
N LEU A 147 -29.25 1.82 20.26
CA LEU A 147 -27.88 2.20 19.97
C LEU A 147 -27.36 1.54 18.68
N PRO A 148 -26.57 2.26 17.88
CA PRO A 148 -25.90 1.69 16.72
C PRO A 148 -24.61 0.97 17.12
N ALA A 149 -24.39 -0.20 16.53
CA ALA A 149 -23.12 -0.93 16.52
C ALA A 149 -22.67 -1.18 15.07
N TYR A 150 -22.96 -0.24 14.18
CA TYR A 150 -22.77 -0.37 12.74
C TYR A 150 -22.48 0.98 12.08
N GLY A 151 -21.91 0.95 10.88
CA GLY A 151 -21.81 2.10 9.97
C GLY A 151 -22.86 2.08 8.85
N THR A 152 -23.16 3.24 8.27
CA THR A 152 -24.07 3.39 7.13
C THR A 152 -23.37 4.11 5.98
N ARG A 153 -23.65 3.74 4.73
CA ARG A 153 -23.18 4.48 3.56
C ARG A 153 -24.24 5.46 3.12
N ILE A 154 -23.89 6.73 2.95
CA ILE A 154 -24.78 7.74 2.38
C ILE A 154 -24.30 8.16 0.99
N GLY A 155 -25.22 8.34 0.05
CA GLY A 155 -24.98 8.95 -1.24
C GLY A 155 -25.61 10.34 -1.26
N ARG A 156 -24.85 11.35 -1.65
CA ARG A 156 -25.30 12.74 -1.76
C ARG A 156 -25.36 13.20 -3.22
N ASP A 157 -26.27 14.11 -3.52
CA ASP A 157 -26.31 14.83 -4.79
C ASP A 157 -25.32 16.00 -4.82
N GLU A 158 -25.18 16.64 -5.98
CA GLU A 158 -24.33 17.84 -6.16
C GLU A 158 -24.70 19.00 -5.22
N ASP A 159 -25.95 19.09 -4.77
CA ASP A 159 -26.44 20.10 -3.82
C ASP A 159 -26.17 19.75 -2.34
N GLY A 160 -25.53 18.60 -2.08
CA GLY A 160 -25.21 18.11 -0.74
C GLY A 160 -26.38 17.39 -0.02
N SER A 161 -27.55 17.31 -0.63
CA SER A 161 -28.70 16.56 -0.12
C SER A 161 -28.41 15.06 -0.11
N VAL A 162 -28.90 14.34 0.90
CA VAL A 162 -28.73 12.88 0.99
C VAL A 162 -29.79 12.23 0.10
N VAL A 163 -29.36 11.58 -0.98
CA VAL A 163 -30.21 10.92 -1.97
C VAL A 163 -30.31 9.42 -1.70
N VAL A 164 -29.26 8.82 -1.12
CA VAL A 164 -29.18 7.38 -0.88
C VAL A 164 -28.68 7.13 0.55
N VAL A 165 -29.29 6.22 1.29
CA VAL A 165 -28.77 5.69 2.56
C VAL A 165 -28.76 4.17 2.46
N GLU A 166 -27.58 3.59 2.32
CA GLU A 166 -27.35 2.15 2.26
C GLU A 166 -26.89 1.66 3.64
N SER A 167 -27.85 1.15 4.41
CA SER A 167 -27.60 0.45 5.67
C SER A 167 -27.66 -1.07 5.49
N GLU A 168 -28.62 -1.62 4.74
CA GLU A 168 -28.92 -3.08 4.75
C GLU A 168 -29.06 -3.75 3.36
N ALA A 169 -29.41 -3.02 2.30
CA ALA A 169 -29.57 -3.54 0.94
C ALA A 169 -28.79 -2.69 -0.08
N PRO A 170 -28.15 -3.29 -1.12
CA PRO A 170 -27.36 -2.54 -2.10
C PRO A 170 -28.21 -1.49 -2.82
N ALA A 171 -27.76 -0.23 -2.83
CA ALA A 171 -28.44 0.86 -3.54
C ALA A 171 -27.52 1.50 -4.60
N PRO A 172 -27.98 1.65 -5.87
CA PRO A 172 -27.22 2.33 -6.92
C PRO A 172 -26.97 3.80 -6.50
N GLY A 173 -25.70 4.23 -6.60
CA GLY A 173 -25.17 5.40 -5.88
C GLY A 173 -25.57 6.79 -6.41
N GLY A 174 -25.39 7.80 -5.55
CA GLY A 174 -25.39 9.23 -5.91
C GLY A 174 -23.99 9.72 -6.34
N ALA A 175 -23.88 11.00 -6.73
CA ALA A 175 -22.65 11.60 -7.28
C ALA A 175 -21.44 11.49 -6.33
N HIS A 176 -21.68 11.55 -5.01
CA HIS A 176 -20.67 11.33 -3.97
C HIS A 176 -21.18 10.35 -2.90
N SER A 177 -20.37 9.34 -2.52
CA SER A 177 -20.73 8.40 -1.45
C SER A 177 -19.77 8.50 -0.26
N GLU A 178 -20.32 8.62 0.95
CA GLU A 178 -19.58 8.73 2.21
C GLU A 178 -20.02 7.62 3.17
N GLU A 179 -19.08 7.01 3.89
CA GLU A 179 -19.39 6.03 4.94
C GLU A 179 -19.44 6.75 6.29
N LEU A 180 -20.51 6.59 7.05
CA LEU A 180 -20.64 7.09 8.41
C LEU A 180 -20.44 5.93 9.38
N VAL A 181 -19.32 5.93 10.10
CA VAL A 181 -19.01 4.90 11.10
C VAL A 181 -19.22 5.41 12.52
N VAL A 182 -19.72 4.55 13.40
CA VAL A 182 -19.85 4.85 14.83
C VAL A 182 -18.63 4.29 15.56
N ALA A 183 -17.89 5.16 16.25
CA ALA A 183 -16.71 4.74 17.00
C ALA A 183 -17.11 4.03 18.31
N PRO A 184 -16.56 2.85 18.62
CA PRO A 184 -16.85 2.13 19.87
C PRO A 184 -16.60 2.96 21.14
N ALA A 185 -15.56 3.81 21.12
CA ALA A 185 -15.23 4.71 22.21
C ALA A 185 -16.32 5.75 22.51
N GLU A 186 -17.02 6.25 21.49
CA GLU A 186 -18.08 7.25 21.67
C GLU A 186 -19.31 6.65 22.35
N VAL A 187 -19.73 5.46 21.91
CA VAL A 187 -20.85 4.73 22.52
C VAL A 187 -20.48 4.27 23.92
N ARG A 188 -19.23 3.86 24.15
CA ARG A 188 -18.76 3.51 25.50
C ARG A 188 -18.89 4.70 26.47
N ARG A 189 -18.41 5.87 26.06
CA ARG A 189 -18.55 7.11 26.84
C ARG A 189 -20.02 7.41 27.13
N PHE A 190 -20.89 7.31 26.13
CA PHE A 190 -22.33 7.48 26.32
C PHE A 190 -22.93 6.49 27.35
N LEU A 191 -22.55 5.21 27.28
CA LEU A 191 -23.01 4.19 28.21
C LEU A 191 -22.55 4.45 29.64
N ASP A 192 -21.33 4.94 29.83
CA ASP A 192 -20.82 5.31 31.15
C ASP A 192 -21.59 6.49 31.73
N ASP A 193 -21.82 7.53 30.92
CA ASP A 193 -22.63 8.69 31.31
C ASP A 193 -24.08 8.28 31.64
N LEU A 194 -24.66 7.37 30.84
CA LEU A 194 -26.03 6.86 31.01
C LEU A 194 -26.18 6.05 32.31
N ARG A 195 -25.18 5.23 32.66
CA ARG A 195 -25.16 4.48 33.93
C ARG A 195 -25.08 5.42 35.13
N GLY A 196 -24.35 6.53 35.01
CA GLY A 196 -24.26 7.55 36.04
C GLY A 196 -25.54 8.38 36.21
N ASN A 197 -26.34 8.54 35.15
CA ASN A 197 -27.52 9.41 35.15
C ASN A 197 -28.66 8.90 34.24
N PRO A 198 -29.35 7.80 34.62
CA PRO A 198 -30.45 7.26 33.83
C PRO A 198 -31.70 8.15 33.92
N ALA A 199 -32.39 8.34 32.79
CA ALA A 199 -33.64 9.09 32.78
C ALA A 199 -34.80 8.25 33.36
N ARG A 200 -35.82 8.94 33.88
CA ARG A 200 -37.04 8.29 34.40
C ARG A 200 -37.69 7.42 33.31
N ASN A 201 -38.17 6.23 33.68
CA ASN A 201 -38.82 5.26 32.79
C ASN A 201 -37.94 4.65 31.68
N LEU A 202 -36.62 4.88 31.69
CA LEU A 202 -35.70 4.17 30.81
C LEU A 202 -35.63 2.68 31.22
N ALA A 203 -36.18 1.81 30.38
CA ALA A 203 -36.26 0.37 30.60
C ALA A 203 -34.99 -0.39 30.16
N GLY A 204 -34.16 0.21 29.31
CA GLY A 204 -32.89 -0.40 28.89
C GLY A 204 -32.42 0.03 27.51
N ILE A 205 -31.54 -0.78 26.94
CA ILE A 205 -30.84 -0.52 25.68
C ILE A 205 -31.14 -1.65 24.71
N VAL A 206 -31.40 -1.28 23.46
CA VAL A 206 -31.51 -2.20 22.33
C VAL A 206 -30.32 -1.94 21.41
N TRP A 207 -29.63 -3.00 21.00
CA TRP A 207 -28.62 -2.91 19.94
C TRP A 207 -29.32 -3.08 18.61
N PHE A 208 -29.43 -1.99 17.85
CA PHE A 208 -30.26 -1.95 16.64
C PHE A 208 -29.81 -2.95 15.57
N ARG A 209 -28.52 -3.31 15.57
CA ARG A 209 -27.93 -4.29 14.67
C ARG A 209 -26.89 -5.11 15.40
N LEU A 210 -27.09 -6.43 15.44
CA LEU A 210 -26.13 -7.36 16.01
C LEU A 210 -25.05 -7.75 15.00
N PRO A 211 -23.81 -7.94 15.46
CA PRO A 211 -22.69 -8.25 14.60
C PRO A 211 -22.80 -9.66 14.04
N ASN A 212 -22.52 -9.80 12.74
CA ASN A 212 -22.37 -11.10 12.10
C ASN A 212 -21.08 -11.10 11.25
N THR A 213 -20.55 -12.28 10.95
CA THR A 213 -19.25 -12.42 10.27
C THR A 213 -19.27 -11.87 8.84
N ALA A 214 -20.41 -11.95 8.16
CA ALA A 214 -20.62 -11.48 6.79
C ALA A 214 -20.80 -9.95 6.68
N ASP A 215 -21.23 -9.29 7.75
CA ASP A 215 -21.56 -7.88 7.79
C ASP A 215 -20.34 -7.04 8.16
N ARG A 216 -19.68 -6.51 7.14
CA ARG A 216 -18.46 -5.71 7.29
C ARG A 216 -18.69 -4.32 7.89
N ARG A 217 -19.95 -3.86 7.99
CA ARG A 217 -20.28 -2.54 8.55
C ARG A 217 -20.66 -2.59 10.02
N ALA A 218 -21.08 -3.75 10.51
CA ALA A 218 -21.25 -3.98 11.95
C ALA A 218 -19.89 -4.12 12.65
N TRP A 219 -19.83 -3.70 13.91
CA TRP A 219 -18.69 -3.97 14.78
C TRP A 219 -18.42 -5.48 14.87
N SER A 220 -17.22 -5.85 15.29
CA SER A 220 -16.94 -7.22 15.70
C SER A 220 -17.70 -7.57 16.99
N LEU A 221 -18.02 -8.86 17.16
CA LEU A 221 -18.66 -9.35 18.39
C LEU A 221 -17.81 -9.06 19.63
N ALA A 222 -16.47 -9.11 19.50
CA ALA A 222 -15.54 -8.77 20.57
C ALA A 222 -15.70 -7.29 20.98
N THR A 223 -15.75 -6.38 20.01
CA THR A 223 -15.97 -4.95 20.25
C THR A 223 -17.31 -4.68 20.91
N LEU A 224 -18.40 -5.30 20.43
CA LEU A 224 -19.71 -5.16 21.06
C LEU A 224 -19.69 -5.64 22.51
N ARG A 225 -19.06 -6.79 22.80
CA ARG A 225 -18.91 -7.31 24.16
C ARG A 225 -18.08 -6.38 25.04
N ALA A 226 -16.98 -5.82 24.53
CA ALA A 226 -16.14 -4.88 25.26
C ALA A 226 -16.93 -3.62 25.66
N VAL A 227 -17.67 -3.05 24.72
CA VAL A 227 -18.53 -1.87 24.96
C VAL A 227 -19.64 -2.18 25.98
N ILE A 228 -20.36 -3.30 25.81
CA ILE A 228 -21.43 -3.72 26.74
C ILE A 228 -20.89 -3.91 28.16
N ASN A 229 -19.76 -4.60 28.31
CA ASN A 229 -19.20 -4.97 29.60
C ASN A 229 -18.36 -3.86 30.26
N GLY A 230 -18.21 -2.71 29.59
CA GLY A 230 -17.40 -1.63 30.12
C GLY A 230 -15.90 -1.93 30.17
N MET A 231 -15.39 -2.74 29.24
CA MET A 231 -13.96 -2.94 29.04
C MET A 231 -13.33 -1.75 28.28
N PRO A 232 -12.00 -1.56 28.35
CA PRO A 232 -11.30 -0.59 27.50
C PRO A 232 -11.53 -0.86 26.01
N VAL A 233 -11.78 0.20 25.24
CA VAL A 233 -12.02 0.17 23.78
C VAL A 233 -10.81 0.78 23.09
N ASN A 234 -9.72 0.02 23.07
CA ASN A 234 -8.42 0.43 22.52
C ASN A 234 -8.21 -0.26 21.16
N GLY A 235 -8.71 0.35 20.09
CA GLY A 235 -8.31 -0.01 18.73
C GLY A 235 -6.95 0.60 18.39
N ASN A 236 -6.08 -0.12 17.68
CA ASN A 236 -4.74 0.36 17.34
C ASN A 236 -4.40 0.03 15.88
N ALA A 237 -4.73 0.95 14.97
CA ALA A 237 -4.44 0.83 13.54
C ALA A 237 -3.03 1.34 13.24
N HIS A 238 -2.18 0.50 12.67
CA HIS A 238 -0.81 0.82 12.27
C HIS A 238 -0.51 0.23 10.90
N VAL A 239 0.47 0.80 10.20
CA VAL A 239 0.88 0.35 8.87
C VAL A 239 1.95 -0.72 9.01
N MET A 240 1.86 -1.76 8.19
CA MET A 240 2.85 -2.81 8.02
C MET A 240 3.19 -2.93 6.53
N VAL A 241 4.43 -3.27 6.22
CA VAL A 241 4.88 -3.59 4.87
C VAL A 241 4.96 -5.12 4.76
N GLU A 242 4.24 -5.70 3.80
CA GLU A 242 4.45 -7.10 3.41
C GLU A 242 5.29 -7.12 2.13
N ASP A 243 6.56 -7.48 2.28
CA ASP A 243 7.46 -7.69 1.14
C ASP A 243 6.98 -8.89 0.33
N SER A 244 6.83 -8.73 -0.97
CA SER A 244 6.62 -9.86 -1.86
C SER A 244 7.94 -10.26 -2.54
N ASP A 245 8.05 -11.55 -2.85
CA ASP A 245 9.12 -12.09 -3.73
C ASP A 245 9.15 -11.43 -5.12
N THR A 246 8.20 -10.54 -5.44
CA THR A 246 8.11 -9.82 -6.71
C THR A 246 8.64 -8.39 -6.66
N GLY A 247 9.18 -7.91 -5.54
CA GLY A 247 9.75 -6.55 -5.40
C GLY A 247 8.71 -5.43 -5.34
N ALA A 248 7.42 -5.77 -5.33
CA ALA A 248 6.35 -4.90 -4.89
C ALA A 248 6.02 -5.22 -3.42
N GLY A 249 6.06 -4.21 -2.54
CA GLY A 249 5.53 -4.29 -1.19
C GLY A 249 4.02 -4.04 -1.18
N ILE A 250 3.27 -4.80 -0.40
CA ILE A 250 1.87 -4.47 -0.10
C ILE A 250 1.85 -3.74 1.23
N LEU A 251 1.37 -2.50 1.25
CA LEU A 251 1.08 -1.83 2.52
C LEU A 251 -0.21 -2.39 3.08
N LEU A 252 -0.09 -2.99 4.26
CA LEU A 252 -1.19 -3.47 5.07
C LEU A 252 -1.46 -2.45 6.18
N LEU A 253 -2.72 -2.10 6.38
CA LEU A 253 -3.15 -1.45 7.61
C LEU A 253 -3.68 -2.52 8.56
N ALA A 254 -3.01 -2.71 9.69
CA ALA A 254 -3.30 -3.75 10.68
C ALA A 254 -3.84 -3.16 11.98
N ASN A 255 -4.80 -3.86 12.62
CA ASN A 255 -5.31 -3.52 13.94
C ASN A 255 -4.91 -4.57 14.98
N ASN A 256 -3.92 -4.25 15.82
CA ASN A 256 -3.47 -5.10 16.94
C ASN A 256 -4.11 -4.73 18.29
N GLY A 257 -5.07 -3.80 18.27
CA GLY A 257 -5.87 -3.44 19.44
C GLY A 257 -6.85 -4.55 19.85
N VAL A 258 -7.50 -4.36 21.00
CA VAL A 258 -8.47 -5.32 21.57
C VAL A 258 -9.90 -5.09 21.10
N THR A 259 -10.13 -4.05 20.30
CA THR A 259 -11.42 -3.71 19.68
C THR A 259 -11.20 -3.14 18.27
N ASP A 260 -12.26 -2.98 17.49
CA ASP A 260 -12.20 -2.40 16.15
C ASP A 260 -11.67 -0.95 16.20
N ALA A 261 -10.87 -0.57 15.21
CA ALA A 261 -10.22 0.74 15.10
C ALA A 261 -10.79 1.55 13.94
N ARG A 262 -10.84 2.88 14.06
CA ARG A 262 -11.20 3.74 12.92
C ARG A 262 -10.04 3.79 11.91
N LEU A 263 -10.36 3.76 10.62
CA LEU A 263 -9.36 3.94 9.57
C LEU A 263 -8.70 5.34 9.67
N PRO A 264 -7.36 5.44 9.73
CA PRO A 264 -6.64 6.71 9.77
C PRO A 264 -6.94 7.61 8.55
N HIS A 265 -7.03 8.92 8.74
CA HIS A 265 -7.37 9.85 7.65
C HIS A 265 -6.20 10.05 6.66
N ARG A 266 -4.97 10.13 7.17
CA ARG A 266 -3.73 10.30 6.39
C ARG A 266 -2.76 9.20 6.77
N LEU A 267 -2.08 8.62 5.79
CA LEU A 267 -1.02 7.63 5.96
C LEU A 267 0.14 8.02 5.05
N VAL A 268 1.33 8.19 5.59
CA VAL A 268 2.52 8.54 4.80
C VAL A 268 3.20 7.25 4.33
N LEU A 269 3.57 7.19 3.05
CA LEU A 269 4.28 6.04 2.47
C LEU A 269 5.71 5.95 3.05
N PRO A 270 6.26 4.73 3.22
CA PRO A 270 7.65 4.53 3.64
C PRO A 270 8.67 5.16 2.68
N ALA A 271 9.91 5.35 3.12
CA ALA A 271 11.00 5.77 2.24
C ALA A 271 11.33 4.68 1.18
N GLY A 272 11.75 5.08 -0.03
CA GLY A 272 11.97 4.17 -1.18
C GLY A 272 10.73 3.91 -2.05
N CYS A 273 9.55 4.24 -1.51
CA CYS A 273 8.26 4.07 -2.17
C CYS A 273 7.95 5.24 -3.12
N GLY A 274 8.49 5.21 -4.34
CA GLY A 274 8.30 6.30 -5.33
C GLY A 274 6.93 6.33 -6.01
N HIS A 275 6.22 5.19 -6.01
CA HIS A 275 4.91 5.06 -6.65
C HIS A 275 4.02 4.11 -5.85
N ALA A 276 2.80 4.55 -5.53
CA ALA A 276 1.80 3.72 -4.86
C ALA A 276 0.42 3.80 -5.54
N GLY A 277 -0.20 2.64 -5.72
CA GLY A 277 -1.60 2.54 -6.10
C GLY A 277 -2.47 2.39 -4.85
N GLY A 278 -3.24 3.42 -4.50
CA GLY A 278 -4.17 3.36 -3.37
C GLY A 278 -5.26 2.29 -3.57
N ALA A 279 -5.58 1.57 -2.51
CA ALA A 279 -6.57 0.48 -2.49
C ALA A 279 -7.46 0.57 -1.24
N ASN A 280 -8.58 -0.16 -1.26
CA ASN A 280 -9.52 -0.29 -0.13
C ASN A 280 -9.96 1.05 0.51
N GLY A 281 -10.16 2.08 -0.33
CA GLY A 281 -10.66 3.38 0.10
C GLY A 281 -9.58 4.43 0.38
N TYR A 282 -8.30 4.10 0.18
CA TYR A 282 -7.20 5.07 0.15
C TYR A 282 -6.84 5.44 -1.28
N HIS A 283 -6.44 6.69 -1.50
CA HIS A 283 -5.91 7.20 -2.76
C HIS A 283 -4.67 8.05 -2.47
N LEU A 284 -3.77 8.15 -3.44
CA LEU A 284 -2.57 8.97 -3.31
C LEU A 284 -2.94 10.46 -3.40
N ASP A 285 -2.44 11.27 -2.47
CA ASP A 285 -2.54 12.73 -2.46
C ASP A 285 -1.70 13.33 -3.60
N THR A 286 -1.88 14.61 -3.89
CA THR A 286 -1.11 15.30 -4.93
C THR A 286 0.39 15.42 -4.62
N ASP A 287 0.79 15.17 -3.37
CA ASP A 287 2.19 15.10 -2.95
C ASP A 287 2.91 13.81 -3.36
N GLY A 288 2.18 12.82 -3.91
CA GLY A 288 2.74 11.55 -4.37
C GLY A 288 3.25 10.62 -3.26
N ARG A 289 3.08 10.99 -1.98
CA ARG A 289 3.69 10.32 -0.82
C ARG A 289 2.73 10.08 0.34
N THR A 290 1.58 10.72 0.35
CA THR A 290 0.53 10.52 1.34
C THR A 290 -0.64 9.76 0.74
N LEU A 291 -1.04 8.66 1.36
CA LEU A 291 -2.34 8.05 1.12
C LEU A 291 -3.42 8.77 1.95
N ILE A 292 -4.36 9.37 1.25
CA ILE A 292 -5.55 9.99 1.85
C ILE A 292 -6.70 8.99 1.80
N ARG A 293 -7.34 8.85 2.94
CA ARG A 293 -8.55 8.06 3.07
C ARG A 293 -9.69 8.75 2.34
N GLY A 294 -10.10 8.22 1.21
CA GLY A 294 -11.26 8.66 0.45
C GLY A 294 -12.60 8.15 1.00
N ARG A 295 -12.60 7.13 1.88
CA ARG A 295 -13.81 6.57 2.50
C ARG A 295 -13.59 6.25 3.98
N ASP A 296 -14.48 6.70 4.85
CA ASP A 296 -14.50 6.32 6.27
C ASP A 296 -14.75 4.80 6.43
N GLY A 297 -14.32 4.22 7.56
CA GLY A 297 -14.42 2.78 7.78
C GLY A 297 -13.85 2.33 9.12
N LEU A 298 -14.11 1.08 9.48
CA LEU A 298 -13.53 0.41 10.66
C LEU A 298 -12.63 -0.75 10.22
N LEU A 299 -11.48 -0.87 10.88
CA LEU A 299 -10.59 -2.00 10.78
C LEU A 299 -10.85 -2.96 11.95
N ARG A 300 -11.27 -4.19 11.66
CA ARG A 300 -11.66 -5.17 12.68
C ARG A 300 -10.48 -5.52 13.60
N MET A 301 -10.78 -5.84 14.86
CA MET A 301 -9.81 -6.41 15.79
C MET A 301 -9.05 -7.58 15.15
N ALA A 302 -7.71 -7.61 15.31
CA ALA A 302 -6.83 -8.65 14.80
C ALA A 302 -6.98 -8.90 13.29
N SER A 303 -7.21 -7.84 12.52
CA SER A 303 -7.31 -7.91 11.06
C SER A 303 -6.34 -6.94 10.40
N ALA A 304 -5.99 -7.24 9.15
CA ALA A 304 -5.21 -6.39 8.28
C ALA A 304 -5.91 -6.26 6.91
N VAL A 305 -5.76 -5.10 6.27
CA VAL A 305 -6.28 -4.84 4.92
C VAL A 305 -5.19 -4.18 4.08
N SER A 306 -5.06 -4.58 2.82
CA SER A 306 -4.14 -3.95 1.88
C SER A 306 -4.62 -2.57 1.49
N ILE A 307 -3.85 -1.52 1.75
CA ILE A 307 -4.23 -0.13 1.49
C ILE A 307 -3.44 0.48 0.32
N ALA A 308 -2.32 -0.12 -0.07
CA ALA A 308 -1.63 0.21 -1.30
C ALA A 308 -0.73 -0.93 -1.79
N CYS A 309 -0.50 -0.99 -3.10
CA CYS A 309 0.69 -1.63 -3.65
C CYS A 309 1.76 -0.57 -3.83
N VAL A 310 2.98 -0.91 -3.43
CA VAL A 310 4.12 -0.01 -3.44
C VAL A 310 5.28 -0.72 -4.10
N MET A 311 6.01 -0.04 -4.97
CA MET A 311 7.19 -0.62 -5.62
C MET A 311 8.42 0.08 -5.06
N ASP A 312 9.40 -0.69 -4.59
CA ASP A 312 10.68 -0.17 -4.14
C ASP A 312 11.52 0.12 -5.39
N VAL A 313 11.36 1.32 -5.94
CA VAL A 313 12.00 1.72 -7.19
C VAL A 313 12.96 2.84 -6.91
N THR A 314 14.22 2.61 -7.28
CA THR A 314 15.24 3.66 -7.26
C THR A 314 14.80 4.76 -8.23
N PRO A 315 14.64 6.03 -7.79
CA PRO A 315 14.19 7.11 -8.66
C PRO A 315 15.10 7.27 -9.90
N ASN A 316 14.50 7.63 -11.02
CA ASN A 316 15.26 8.03 -12.20
C ASN A 316 15.95 9.36 -11.94
N MET A 317 17.21 9.44 -12.30
CA MET A 317 18.04 10.63 -12.13
C MET A 317 18.01 11.56 -13.35
N LEU A 318 17.53 11.07 -14.49
CA LEU A 318 17.52 11.80 -15.75
C LEU A 318 16.15 12.40 -16.12
N ASP A 319 15.09 12.12 -15.35
CA ASP A 319 13.76 12.73 -15.55
C ASP A 319 13.82 14.25 -15.40
N ASP A 320 14.46 14.71 -14.31
CA ASP A 320 14.87 16.09 -14.13
C ASP A 320 16.32 16.10 -13.61
N ARG A 321 17.27 16.17 -14.55
CA ARG A 321 18.70 16.15 -14.24
C ARG A 321 19.11 17.30 -13.32
N ASP A 322 18.50 18.47 -13.47
CA ASP A 322 18.87 19.66 -12.71
C ASP A 322 18.34 19.57 -11.28
N ALA A 323 17.12 19.05 -11.08
CA ALA A 323 16.60 18.74 -9.75
C ALA A 323 17.41 17.64 -9.08
N SER A 324 17.74 16.57 -9.81
CA SER A 324 18.48 15.42 -9.31
C SER A 324 19.87 15.79 -8.79
N VAL A 325 20.59 16.72 -9.44
CA VAL A 325 21.88 17.20 -8.92
C VAL A 325 21.75 18.31 -7.87
N ARG A 326 20.56 18.87 -7.62
CA ARG A 326 20.31 19.87 -6.57
C ARG A 326 19.80 19.26 -5.28
N GLU A 327 19.13 18.13 -5.38
CA GLU A 327 18.60 17.37 -4.26
C GLU A 327 19.70 16.94 -3.25
N PRO A 328 19.30 16.78 -1.98
CA PRO A 328 20.18 16.28 -0.95
C PRO A 328 20.64 14.84 -1.15
N ILE A 329 21.85 14.57 -0.67
CA ILE A 329 22.27 13.21 -0.36
C ILE A 329 21.39 12.67 0.77
N THR A 330 20.94 11.42 0.66
CA THR A 330 20.18 10.78 1.73
C THR A 330 21.12 10.33 2.84
N HIS A 331 20.69 10.46 4.09
CA HIS A 331 21.50 10.07 5.24
C HIS A 331 20.66 9.64 6.44
N SER A 332 20.88 8.43 6.94
CA SER A 332 20.11 7.87 8.07
C SER A 332 20.64 8.34 9.44
N PHE A 333 19.74 8.82 10.31
CA PHE A 333 20.09 9.12 11.70
C PHE A 333 20.59 7.87 12.42
N SER A 334 19.93 6.73 12.23
CA SER A 334 20.33 5.45 12.85
C SER A 334 21.72 4.99 12.42
N PHE A 335 22.10 5.25 11.16
CA PHE A 335 23.48 5.03 10.70
C PHE A 335 24.48 5.93 11.45
N GLU A 336 24.17 7.22 11.59
CA GLU A 336 25.00 8.18 12.31
C GLU A 336 25.18 7.79 13.78
N LEU A 337 24.13 7.32 14.45
CA LEU A 337 24.21 6.81 15.81
C LEU A 337 25.18 5.62 15.92
N ARG A 338 25.11 4.65 14.99
CA ARG A 338 26.04 3.52 14.94
C ARG A 338 27.48 3.98 14.68
N ALA A 339 27.68 4.97 13.82
CA ALA A 339 29.00 5.54 13.55
C ALA A 339 29.57 6.30 14.76
N MET A 340 28.72 6.98 15.55
CA MET A 340 29.13 7.68 16.77
C MET A 340 29.55 6.75 17.90
N HIS A 341 28.82 5.65 18.10
CA HIS A 341 29.10 4.71 19.19
C HIS A 341 30.13 3.63 18.82
N GLY A 342 30.07 3.12 17.59
CA GLY A 342 30.70 1.86 17.20
C GLY A 342 29.87 0.63 17.57
N ALA A 343 30.31 -0.54 17.09
CA ALA A 343 29.65 -1.81 17.42
C ALA A 343 29.75 -2.11 18.93
N PRO A 344 28.66 -2.56 19.59
CA PRO A 344 28.71 -3.04 20.96
C PRO A 344 29.78 -4.14 21.12
N LYS A 345 30.48 -4.13 22.27
CA LYS A 345 31.54 -5.11 22.58
C LYS A 345 31.01 -6.42 23.16
N ASP A 346 29.70 -6.49 23.37
CA ASP A 346 28.99 -7.62 23.95
C ASP A 346 27.79 -8.01 23.06
N GLU A 347 27.13 -9.12 23.40
CA GLU A 347 26.06 -9.70 22.60
C GLU A 347 24.64 -9.28 23.04
N LEU A 348 24.49 -8.31 23.96
CA LEU A 348 23.16 -7.85 24.34
C LEU A 348 22.49 -7.14 23.17
N ARG A 349 21.30 -7.64 22.82
CA ARG A 349 20.40 -7.11 21.78
C ARG A 349 19.02 -6.90 22.37
N PHE A 350 18.32 -5.88 21.88
CA PHE A 350 16.88 -5.80 22.06
C PHE A 350 16.22 -7.01 21.40
N ARG A 351 15.18 -7.54 22.03
CA ARG A 351 14.42 -8.68 21.51
C ARG A 351 12.97 -8.28 21.48
N ASP A 352 12.42 -8.11 20.28
CA ASP A 352 10.97 -8.07 20.13
C ASP A 352 10.43 -9.49 20.28
N VAL A 353 10.07 -9.84 21.52
CA VAL A 353 9.69 -11.21 21.88
C VAL A 353 8.20 -11.50 21.61
N CYS A 354 7.39 -10.48 21.32
CA CYS A 354 5.93 -10.61 21.15
C CYS A 354 5.56 -10.41 19.68
N HIS A 355 5.16 -11.49 19.00
CA HIS A 355 4.86 -11.47 17.57
C HIS A 355 3.35 -11.52 17.33
N TRP A 356 2.85 -10.77 16.36
CA TRP A 356 1.45 -10.88 15.92
C TRP A 356 1.18 -12.29 15.35
N PRO A 357 0.04 -12.95 15.67
CA PRO A 357 -1.17 -12.43 16.33
C PRO A 357 -1.28 -12.67 17.85
N GLU A 358 -0.17 -12.82 18.60
CA GLU A 358 -0.20 -13.05 20.06
C GLU A 358 -0.65 -11.80 20.85
N THR A 359 -1.50 -11.96 21.87
CA THR A 359 -1.88 -10.82 22.75
C THR A 359 -0.78 -10.49 23.77
N PRO A 360 -0.69 -9.25 24.29
CA PRO A 360 0.30 -8.89 25.30
C PRO A 360 0.29 -9.80 26.54
N GLU A 361 -0.90 -10.19 27.02
CA GLU A 361 -1.05 -11.10 28.15
C GLU A 361 -0.60 -12.53 27.81
N ALA A 362 -0.90 -13.01 26.60
CA ALA A 362 -0.45 -14.32 26.14
C ALA A 362 1.08 -14.36 26.02
N CYS A 363 1.69 -13.31 25.47
CA CYS A 363 3.13 -13.16 25.38
C CYS A 363 3.78 -13.13 26.77
N ALA A 364 3.27 -12.31 27.70
CA ALA A 364 3.79 -12.22 29.06
C ALA A 364 3.69 -13.56 29.82
N ILE A 365 2.58 -14.29 29.64
CA ILE A 365 2.41 -15.62 30.26
C ILE A 365 3.37 -16.63 29.63
N ARG A 366 3.55 -16.63 28.31
CA ARG A 366 4.47 -17.55 27.62
C ARG A 366 5.90 -17.36 28.12
N ILE A 367 6.37 -16.12 28.21
CA ILE A 367 7.74 -15.82 28.64
C ILE A 367 7.91 -16.12 30.14
N GLU A 368 6.91 -15.81 30.98
CA GLU A 368 6.94 -16.17 32.40
C GLU A 368 6.76 -17.67 32.66
N SER A 369 6.29 -18.43 31.68
CA SER A 369 6.16 -19.88 31.77
C SER A 369 7.47 -20.62 31.48
N ASP A 370 8.50 -19.91 31.00
CA ASP A 370 9.79 -20.51 30.70
C ASP A 370 10.41 -21.16 31.94
N GLY A 371 10.85 -22.41 31.80
CA GLY A 371 11.38 -23.23 32.89
C GLY A 371 10.34 -23.78 33.88
N LEU A 372 9.03 -23.60 33.65
CA LEU A 372 7.96 -24.12 34.52
C LEU A 372 7.30 -25.39 33.99
N SER A 373 6.90 -26.29 34.88
CA SER A 373 6.08 -27.46 34.53
C SER A 373 4.64 -27.05 34.13
N PRO A 374 3.90 -27.87 33.37
CA PRO A 374 2.52 -27.56 32.98
C PRO A 374 1.58 -27.25 34.16
N ARG A 375 1.80 -27.92 35.30
CA ARG A 375 1.06 -27.65 36.55
C ARG A 375 1.38 -26.26 37.11
N GLN A 376 2.66 -25.88 37.11
CA GLN A 376 3.10 -24.55 37.56
C GLN A 376 2.61 -23.45 36.61
N VAL A 377 2.61 -23.69 35.30
CA VAL A 377 2.03 -22.74 34.32
C VAL A 377 0.54 -22.52 34.59
N ALA A 378 -0.21 -23.57 34.93
CA ALA A 378 -1.61 -23.43 35.32
C ALA A 378 -1.77 -22.58 36.59
N THR A 379 -0.96 -22.83 37.63
CA THR A 379 -0.95 -22.01 38.85
C THR A 379 -0.62 -20.55 38.55
N LEU A 380 0.42 -20.28 37.75
CA LEU A 380 0.81 -18.91 37.36
C LEU A 380 -0.35 -18.17 36.67
N LYS A 381 -1.04 -18.82 35.73
CA LYS A 381 -2.23 -18.25 35.05
C LYS A 381 -3.33 -17.91 36.04
N THR A 382 -3.61 -18.80 37.00
CA THR A 382 -4.62 -18.56 38.05
C THR A 382 -4.24 -17.38 38.95
N VAL A 383 -2.98 -17.29 39.38
CA VAL A 383 -2.51 -16.20 40.24
C VAL A 383 -2.61 -14.85 39.55
N ARG A 384 -2.21 -14.76 38.27
CA ARG A 384 -2.33 -13.52 37.49
C ARG A 384 -3.77 -13.06 37.28
N ALA A 385 -4.71 -14.00 37.15
CA ALA A 385 -6.14 -13.72 37.01
C ALA A 385 -6.85 -13.38 38.34
N SER A 386 -6.21 -13.65 39.49
CA SER A 386 -6.82 -13.44 40.80
C SER A 386 -6.79 -11.97 41.24
N ASN A 387 -7.69 -11.57 42.13
CA ASN A 387 -7.66 -10.24 42.79
C ASN A 387 -7.06 -10.25 44.21
N GLY A 388 -6.69 -11.42 44.74
CA GLY A 388 -6.20 -11.60 46.12
C GLY A 388 -4.67 -11.48 46.28
N ASP A 389 -4.16 -11.88 47.46
CA ASP A 389 -2.73 -11.95 47.74
C ASP A 389 -2.05 -12.96 46.79
N ALA A 390 -1.16 -12.44 45.94
CA ALA A 390 -0.51 -13.23 44.89
C ALA A 390 0.65 -14.08 45.41
N PHE A 391 1.23 -13.78 46.56
CA PHE A 391 2.39 -14.52 47.07
C PHE A 391 1.99 -15.87 47.65
N GLU A 392 0.92 -15.89 48.45
CA GLU A 392 0.35 -17.12 49.00
C GLU A 392 -0.38 -17.94 47.94
N ALA A 393 -1.11 -17.27 47.03
CA ALA A 393 -1.79 -17.96 45.93
C ALA A 393 -0.83 -18.63 44.93
N ALA A 394 0.44 -18.23 44.91
CA ALA A 394 1.50 -18.80 44.07
C ALA A 394 2.20 -20.02 44.68
N ASP A 395 1.63 -20.64 45.72
CA ASP A 395 2.20 -21.85 46.32
C ASP A 395 2.42 -22.97 45.27
N GLY A 396 3.57 -23.65 45.39
CA GLY A 396 4.04 -24.63 44.39
C GLY A 396 4.81 -24.06 43.18
N LEU A 397 4.91 -22.73 43.02
CA LEU A 397 5.85 -22.11 42.09
C LEU A 397 7.26 -21.98 42.72
N PRO A 398 8.34 -21.95 41.92
CA PRO A 398 9.68 -21.63 42.43
C PRO A 398 9.68 -20.30 43.18
N ILE A 399 10.45 -20.20 44.27
CA ILE A 399 10.39 -19.07 45.20
C ILE A 399 10.63 -17.71 44.52
N ALA A 400 11.54 -17.62 43.56
CA ALA A 400 11.77 -16.40 42.80
C ALA A 400 10.59 -16.01 41.89
N VAL A 401 9.85 -17.00 41.36
CA VAL A 401 8.64 -16.77 40.55
C VAL A 401 7.48 -16.31 41.43
N ARG A 402 7.35 -16.84 42.66
CA ARG A 402 6.36 -16.40 43.65
C ARG A 402 6.55 -14.93 44.01
N HIS A 403 7.78 -14.54 44.36
CA HIS A 403 8.09 -13.15 44.65
C HIS A 403 7.88 -12.25 43.41
N TYR A 404 8.25 -12.72 42.22
CA TYR A 404 8.14 -11.90 41.01
C TYR A 404 6.68 -11.59 40.66
N VAL A 405 5.80 -12.60 40.65
CA VAL A 405 4.37 -12.39 40.31
C VAL A 405 3.67 -11.52 41.37
N ALA A 406 4.04 -11.68 42.64
CA ALA A 406 3.52 -10.84 43.73
C ALA A 406 3.99 -9.38 43.58
N GLY A 407 5.29 -9.17 43.33
CA GLY A 407 5.88 -7.85 43.08
C GLY A 407 5.29 -7.17 41.86
N ALA A 408 5.12 -7.88 40.74
CA ALA A 408 4.51 -7.34 39.52
C ALA A 408 3.06 -6.89 39.75
N LYS A 409 2.27 -7.68 40.50
CA LYS A 409 0.90 -7.31 40.85
C LYS A 409 0.84 -6.11 41.79
N ALA A 410 1.72 -6.05 42.79
CA ALA A 410 1.85 -4.90 43.68
C ALA A 410 2.23 -3.63 42.90
N PHE A 411 3.16 -3.74 41.94
CA PHE A 411 3.54 -2.67 41.03
C PHE A 411 2.34 -2.17 40.20
N HIS A 412 1.60 -3.05 39.53
CA HIS A 412 0.42 -2.62 38.76
C HIS A 412 -0.68 -2.00 39.65
N ALA A 413 -0.79 -2.46 40.90
CA ALA A 413 -1.69 -1.89 41.91
C ALA A 413 -1.17 -0.58 42.56
N LYS A 414 -0.04 -0.04 42.09
CA LYS A 414 0.63 1.15 42.64
C LYS A 414 1.05 1.04 44.11
N ARG A 415 1.24 -0.18 44.61
CA ARG A 415 1.74 -0.47 45.97
C ARG A 415 3.25 -0.63 45.92
N TRP A 416 3.94 0.50 45.75
CA TRP A 416 5.38 0.53 45.43
C TRP A 416 6.25 -0.08 46.53
N ASP A 417 5.93 0.15 47.80
CA ASP A 417 6.73 -0.40 48.92
C ASP A 417 6.68 -1.93 48.94
N GLN A 418 5.48 -2.52 48.81
CA GLN A 418 5.28 -3.97 48.72
C GLN A 418 5.94 -4.57 47.47
N ALA A 419 5.90 -3.85 46.34
CA ALA A 419 6.58 -4.28 45.13
C ALA A 419 8.11 -4.32 45.32
N ALA A 420 8.67 -3.27 45.92
CA ALA A 420 10.10 -3.18 46.21
C ALA A 420 10.56 -4.28 47.17
N GLU A 421 9.79 -4.59 48.23
CA GLU A 421 10.07 -5.69 49.15
C GLU A 421 10.15 -7.04 48.42
N HIS A 422 9.19 -7.34 47.55
CA HIS A 422 9.18 -8.60 46.81
C HIS A 422 10.32 -8.69 45.78
N PHE A 423 10.63 -7.62 45.05
CA PHE A 423 11.75 -7.63 44.09
C PHE A 423 13.10 -7.72 44.81
N HIS A 424 13.27 -7.03 45.94
CA HIS A 424 14.46 -7.12 46.78
C HIS A 424 14.62 -8.53 47.38
N ALA A 425 13.52 -9.18 47.78
CA ALA A 425 13.57 -10.55 48.29
C ALA A 425 14.16 -11.54 47.26
N ILE A 426 14.02 -11.30 45.95
CA ILE A 426 14.66 -12.14 44.91
C ILE A 426 16.18 -11.92 44.89
N GLN A 427 16.65 -10.69 45.12
CA GLN A 427 18.09 -10.37 45.16
C GLN A 427 18.81 -10.98 46.36
N THR A 428 18.08 -11.33 47.44
CA THR A 428 18.65 -11.95 48.65
C THR A 428 18.60 -13.49 48.63
N LEU A 429 17.97 -14.09 47.62
CA LEU A 429 17.96 -15.55 47.45
C LEU A 429 19.34 -16.08 47.01
N PRO A 430 19.66 -17.36 47.30
CA PRO A 430 20.81 -18.03 46.68
C PRO A 430 20.76 -17.95 45.15
N GLU A 431 21.91 -17.78 44.49
CA GLU A 431 21.99 -17.50 43.04
C GLU A 431 21.20 -18.50 42.20
N GLU A 432 21.29 -19.81 42.51
CA GLU A 432 20.53 -20.87 41.82
C GLU A 432 19.01 -20.66 41.91
N ALA A 433 18.50 -20.23 43.07
CA ALA A 433 17.07 -19.99 43.28
C ALA A 433 16.62 -18.67 42.64
N ALA A 434 17.48 -17.65 42.60
CA ALA A 434 17.20 -16.34 42.02
C ALA A 434 17.31 -16.32 40.49
N ARG A 435 18.19 -17.16 39.92
CA ARG A 435 18.62 -17.15 38.51
C ARG A 435 17.48 -16.91 37.50
N PRO A 436 16.31 -17.57 37.58
CA PRO A 436 15.26 -17.40 36.57
C PRO A 436 14.59 -16.03 36.54
N ARG A 437 14.69 -15.24 37.62
CA ARG A 437 13.98 -13.96 37.79
C ARG A 437 14.86 -12.81 38.29
N LEU A 438 16.14 -13.04 38.57
CA LEU A 438 17.01 -12.03 39.17
C LEU A 438 17.21 -10.80 38.27
N VAL A 439 17.40 -10.99 36.96
CA VAL A 439 17.50 -9.88 35.99
C VAL A 439 16.20 -9.04 35.99
N TRP A 440 15.05 -9.72 36.00
CA TRP A 440 13.75 -9.07 35.88
C TRP A 440 13.39 -8.31 37.17
N ALA A 441 13.64 -8.94 38.32
CA ALA A 441 13.44 -8.34 39.63
C ALA A 441 14.31 -7.10 39.82
N THR A 442 15.58 -7.17 39.40
CA THR A 442 16.51 -6.03 39.49
C THR A 442 16.05 -4.87 38.61
N TYR A 443 15.60 -5.14 37.38
CA TYR A 443 15.02 -4.12 36.51
C TYR A 443 13.75 -3.49 37.14
N MET A 444 12.83 -4.32 37.63
CA MET A 444 11.58 -3.86 38.20
C MET A 444 11.76 -3.14 39.55
N LEU A 445 12.80 -3.48 40.32
CA LEU A 445 13.17 -2.73 41.51
C LEU A 445 13.61 -1.30 41.15
N GLY A 446 14.43 -1.15 40.10
CA GLY A 446 14.79 0.16 39.54
C GLY A 446 13.56 0.98 39.13
N ARG A 447 12.63 0.38 38.37
CA ARG A 447 11.34 0.99 37.99
C ARG A 447 10.50 1.41 39.20
N THR A 448 10.49 0.60 40.25
CA THR A 448 9.73 0.86 41.49
C THR A 448 10.34 2.04 42.27
N LEU A 449 11.67 2.08 42.38
CA LEU A 449 12.39 3.18 43.03
C LEU A 449 12.18 4.50 42.28
N VAL A 450 12.16 4.48 40.93
CA VAL A 450 11.78 5.66 40.13
C VAL A 450 10.36 6.12 40.46
N ALA A 451 9.39 5.20 40.56
CA ALA A 451 8.01 5.54 40.91
C ALA A 451 7.86 6.13 42.32
N GLN A 452 8.79 5.80 43.24
CA GLN A 452 8.90 6.39 44.58
C GLN A 452 9.66 7.73 44.61
N GLY A 453 10.19 8.21 43.48
CA GLY A 453 11.05 9.41 43.42
C GLY A 453 12.49 9.19 43.88
N ARG A 454 12.92 7.94 44.11
CA ARG A 454 14.24 7.55 44.62
C ARG A 454 15.23 7.27 43.50
N GLU A 455 15.42 8.24 42.62
CA GLU A 455 16.18 8.06 41.37
C GLU A 455 17.67 7.81 41.57
N ILE A 456 18.27 8.33 42.66
CA ILE A 456 19.68 8.07 43.00
C ILE A 456 19.89 6.57 43.28
N GLU A 457 18.92 5.93 43.92
CA GLU A 457 18.97 4.52 44.29
C GLU A 457 18.55 3.61 43.12
N ALA A 458 17.73 4.13 42.19
CA ALA A 458 17.28 3.40 41.03
C ALA A 458 18.37 3.17 39.97
N ALA A 459 19.22 4.17 39.69
CA ALA A 459 20.23 4.08 38.63
C ALA A 459 21.19 2.87 38.80
N PRO A 460 21.74 2.59 40.00
CA PRO A 460 22.53 1.37 40.23
C PRO A 460 21.79 0.06 39.93
N GLN A 461 20.46 0.01 40.08
CA GLN A 461 19.68 -1.19 39.75
C GLN A 461 19.61 -1.44 38.24
N PHE A 462 19.49 -0.38 37.43
CA PHE A 462 19.53 -0.53 35.97
C PHE A 462 20.91 -0.97 35.47
N ALA A 463 21.99 -0.45 36.05
CA ALA A 463 23.34 -0.92 35.80
C ALA A 463 23.55 -2.38 36.23
N ALA A 464 23.05 -2.76 37.41
CA ALA A 464 23.10 -4.14 37.90
C ALA A 464 22.32 -5.12 36.98
N THR A 465 21.18 -4.68 36.43
CA THR A 465 20.41 -5.48 35.45
C THR A 465 21.28 -5.89 34.25
N ARG A 466 22.06 -4.96 33.70
CA ARG A 466 22.97 -5.22 32.57
C ARG A 466 24.12 -6.14 32.97
N ALA A 467 24.73 -5.89 34.12
CA ALA A 467 25.81 -6.72 34.65
C ALA A 467 25.38 -8.18 34.87
N LEU A 468 24.14 -8.41 35.31
CA LEU A 468 23.58 -9.75 35.47
C LEU A 468 23.35 -10.45 34.13
N ALA A 469 22.79 -9.76 33.13
CA ALA A 469 22.60 -10.33 31.79
C ALA A 469 23.95 -10.68 31.13
N LEU A 470 24.96 -9.82 31.25
CA LEU A 470 26.33 -10.08 30.75
C LEU A 470 27.02 -11.26 31.43
N ARG A 471 26.64 -11.60 32.67
CA ARG A 471 27.08 -12.83 33.36
C ARG A 471 26.39 -14.11 32.85
N GLY A 472 25.48 -14.01 31.89
CA GLY A 472 24.75 -15.14 31.31
C GLY A 472 23.49 -15.54 32.08
N LEU A 473 22.90 -14.63 32.88
CA LEU A 473 21.59 -14.87 33.46
C LEU A 473 20.47 -14.66 32.42
N PRO A 474 19.34 -15.38 32.52
CA PRO A 474 18.25 -15.29 31.53
C PRO A 474 17.65 -13.89 31.41
N ASP A 475 17.71 -13.31 30.21
CA ASP A 475 17.05 -12.05 29.83
C ASP A 475 16.20 -12.21 28.55
N PRO A 476 15.10 -12.98 28.60
CA PRO A 476 14.26 -13.22 27.42
C PRO A 476 13.47 -11.99 26.98
N HIS A 477 13.36 -10.96 27.82
CA HIS A 477 12.66 -9.71 27.54
C HIS A 477 13.59 -8.60 27.00
N GLY A 478 14.90 -8.82 26.92
CA GLY A 478 15.87 -7.78 26.57
C GLY A 478 15.90 -6.62 27.58
N LEU A 479 15.59 -6.88 28.86
CA LEU A 479 15.53 -5.87 29.92
C LEU A 479 16.88 -5.20 30.19
N ALA A 480 17.99 -5.88 29.89
CA ALA A 480 19.31 -5.27 29.98
C ALA A 480 19.45 -4.10 29.01
N VAL A 481 18.96 -4.23 27.78
CA VAL A 481 18.96 -3.12 26.81
C VAL A 481 17.95 -2.05 27.21
N ALA A 482 16.74 -2.45 27.63
CA ALA A 482 15.72 -1.51 28.11
C ALA A 482 16.18 -0.68 29.33
N SER A 483 17.04 -1.24 30.19
CA SER A 483 17.53 -0.54 31.38
C SER A 483 18.44 0.65 31.06
N LEU A 484 19.08 0.66 29.89
CA LEU A 484 19.84 1.82 29.40
C LEU A 484 18.92 3.04 29.26
N GLY A 485 17.74 2.86 28.66
CA GLY A 485 16.77 3.93 28.47
C GLY A 485 16.15 4.45 29.77
N GLU A 486 15.84 3.56 30.71
CA GLU A 486 15.31 3.96 32.02
C GLU A 486 16.34 4.75 32.85
N GLU A 487 17.62 4.36 32.81
CA GLU A 487 18.70 5.08 33.46
C GLU A 487 18.98 6.43 32.77
N ALA A 488 19.00 6.45 31.44
CA ALA A 488 19.14 7.69 30.66
C ALA A 488 18.04 8.71 31.00
N ARG A 489 16.80 8.23 31.21
CA ARG A 489 15.66 9.06 31.60
C ARG A 489 15.83 9.73 32.97
N ILE A 490 16.55 9.11 33.90
CA ILE A 490 16.92 9.75 35.18
C ILE A 490 17.83 10.94 34.92
N HIS A 491 18.90 10.75 34.16
CA HIS A 491 19.84 11.82 33.83
C HIS A 491 19.17 12.96 33.04
N PHE A 492 18.28 12.63 32.10
CA PHE A 492 17.53 13.63 31.35
C PHE A 492 16.60 14.46 32.23
N ARG A 493 15.89 13.84 33.19
CA ARG A 493 15.05 14.58 34.16
C ARG A 493 15.88 15.47 35.08
N ARG A 494 17.05 15.01 35.54
CA ARG A 494 17.98 15.83 36.33
C ARG A 494 18.46 17.06 35.56
N ALA A 495 18.80 16.91 34.28
CA ALA A 495 19.16 18.04 33.44
C ALA A 495 18.01 19.05 33.34
N LYS A 496 16.79 18.59 33.06
CA LYS A 496 15.60 19.46 32.99
C LYS A 496 15.28 20.19 34.30
N ALA A 497 15.57 19.57 35.44
CA ALA A 497 15.38 20.19 36.75
C ALA A 497 16.33 21.37 37.03
N LEU A 498 17.39 21.56 36.23
CA LEU A 498 18.30 22.70 36.34
C LEU A 498 17.77 23.96 35.63
N LEU A 499 16.73 23.83 34.80
CA LEU A 499 16.16 24.93 34.04
C LEU A 499 15.20 25.77 34.90
N GLU A 500 15.22 27.09 34.71
CA GLU A 500 14.28 28.03 35.33
C GLU A 500 13.48 28.69 34.20
N ASP A 501 12.14 28.57 34.23
CA ASP A 501 11.25 29.04 33.16
C ASP A 501 11.68 28.58 31.74
N SER A 502 12.20 27.35 31.63
CA SER A 502 12.76 26.76 30.41
C SER A 502 14.05 27.41 29.87
N VAL A 503 14.66 28.32 30.65
CA VAL A 503 15.93 28.96 30.33
C VAL A 503 17.06 28.32 31.12
N LEU A 504 18.19 28.10 30.46
CA LEU A 504 19.43 27.64 31.11
C LEU A 504 20.27 28.85 31.55
N ALA A 505 20.49 28.97 32.86
CA ALA A 505 21.39 29.98 33.42
C ALA A 505 22.87 29.61 33.19
N PRO A 506 23.77 30.56 32.86
CA PRO A 506 25.15 30.28 32.50
C PRO A 506 25.93 29.46 33.54
N GLU A 507 25.72 29.71 34.83
CA GLU A 507 26.37 29.02 35.94
C GLU A 507 25.95 27.55 36.09
N LYS A 508 24.76 27.18 35.59
CA LYS A 508 24.26 25.80 35.59
C LYS A 508 24.61 25.03 34.32
N ALA A 509 25.17 25.70 33.30
CA ALA A 509 25.44 25.10 32.00
C ALA A 509 26.34 23.86 32.07
N ALA A 510 27.39 23.87 32.90
CA ALA A 510 28.28 22.73 33.06
C ALA A 510 27.56 21.49 33.65
N ALA A 511 26.73 21.69 34.68
CA ALA A 511 25.95 20.62 35.31
C ALA A 511 24.87 20.08 34.35
N TYR A 512 24.20 20.97 33.61
CA TYR A 512 23.22 20.62 32.60
C TYR A 512 23.83 19.77 31.48
N THR A 513 24.91 20.25 30.86
CA THR A 513 25.59 19.55 29.76
C THR A 513 26.16 18.21 30.21
N SER A 514 26.67 18.10 31.44
CA SER A 514 27.12 16.83 32.02
C SER A 514 25.98 15.81 32.15
N ALA A 515 24.85 16.22 32.72
CA ALA A 515 23.67 15.34 32.85
C ALA A 515 23.08 14.94 31.49
N MET A 516 23.01 15.87 30.53
CA MET A 516 22.58 15.60 29.16
C MET A 516 23.52 14.62 28.45
N THR A 517 24.82 14.75 28.65
CA THR A 517 25.83 13.85 28.04
C THR A 517 25.70 12.42 28.56
N LEU A 518 25.45 12.24 29.86
CA LEU A 518 25.20 10.92 30.43
C LEU A 518 23.92 10.29 29.84
N ALA A 519 22.83 11.06 29.74
CA ALA A 519 21.60 10.60 29.11
C ALA A 519 21.82 10.22 27.63
N ALA A 520 22.50 11.09 26.87
CA ALA A 520 22.84 10.88 25.47
C ALA A 520 23.65 9.60 25.26
N THR A 521 24.66 9.36 26.10
CA THR A 521 25.54 8.19 26.01
C THR A 521 24.76 6.89 26.21
N LEU A 522 23.85 6.86 27.20
CA LEU A 522 23.04 5.68 27.49
C LEU A 522 21.98 5.42 26.41
N TYR A 523 21.28 6.44 25.93
CA TYR A 523 20.33 6.27 24.82
C TYR A 523 21.04 5.90 23.51
N LEU A 524 22.28 6.35 23.32
CA LEU A 524 23.11 5.97 22.17
C LEU A 524 23.54 4.50 22.25
N ASP A 525 23.97 4.01 23.41
CA ASP A 525 24.27 2.58 23.60
C ASP A 525 23.01 1.72 23.42
N GLN A 526 21.84 2.23 23.81
CA GLN A 526 20.55 1.58 23.58
C GLN A 526 20.21 1.48 22.09
N SER A 527 20.33 2.57 21.33
CA SER A 527 19.92 2.63 19.92
C SER A 527 20.73 1.71 19.01
N VAL A 528 22.02 1.49 19.31
CA VAL A 528 22.89 0.61 18.50
C VAL A 528 22.71 -0.88 18.79
N ARG A 529 21.80 -1.24 19.70
CA ARG A 529 21.46 -2.62 20.07
C ARG A 529 20.11 -3.07 19.50
N ASP A 530 19.73 -2.45 18.38
CA ASP A 530 18.50 -2.69 17.63
C ASP A 530 17.22 -2.39 18.43
N ASP A 531 17.30 -1.46 19.37
CA ASP A 531 16.15 -0.89 20.07
C ASP A 531 15.72 0.45 19.44
N GLN A 532 14.52 0.48 18.87
CA GLN A 532 13.95 1.71 18.31
C GLN A 532 13.64 2.77 19.37
N GLY A 533 13.41 2.35 20.63
CA GLY A 533 13.15 3.25 21.75
C GLY A 533 14.31 4.20 22.06
N GLY A 534 15.55 3.72 21.93
CA GLY A 534 16.76 4.54 22.08
C GLY A 534 16.86 5.65 21.04
N THR A 535 16.62 5.33 19.76
CA THR A 535 16.60 6.32 18.66
C THR A 535 15.52 7.38 18.90
N ALA A 536 14.28 6.97 19.20
CA ALA A 536 13.18 7.88 19.48
C ALA A 536 13.49 8.80 20.68
N SER A 537 14.14 8.27 21.71
CA SER A 537 14.55 9.04 22.90
C SER A 537 15.62 10.08 22.58
N LEU A 538 16.60 9.75 21.73
CA LEU A 538 17.61 10.71 21.24
C LEU A 538 16.97 11.82 20.41
N ARG A 539 15.99 11.51 19.54
CA ARG A 539 15.25 12.56 18.79
C ARG A 539 14.51 13.50 19.73
N ALA A 540 13.81 12.96 20.73
CA ALA A 540 13.14 13.77 21.75
C ALA A 540 14.11 14.65 22.54
N MET A 541 15.30 14.12 22.84
CA MET A 541 16.37 14.85 23.50
C MET A 541 16.94 15.97 22.62
N VAL A 542 17.19 15.72 21.33
CA VAL A 542 17.64 16.76 20.38
C VAL A 542 16.59 17.86 20.23
N ARG A 543 15.30 17.51 20.14
CA ARG A 543 14.20 18.49 20.14
C ARG A 543 14.23 19.38 21.38
N HIS A 544 14.48 18.80 22.56
CA HIS A 544 14.66 19.58 23.79
C HIS A 544 15.89 20.50 23.71
N LEU A 545 17.03 20.00 23.22
CA LEU A 545 18.26 20.79 23.07
C LEU A 545 18.09 22.00 22.14
N ARG A 546 17.22 21.86 21.13
CA ARG A 546 16.90 22.94 20.18
C ARG A 546 15.75 23.84 20.65
N GLY A 547 15.05 23.50 21.72
CA GLY A 547 13.85 24.22 22.16
C GLY A 547 14.10 25.63 22.69
N HIS A 548 15.34 25.97 23.06
CA HIS A 548 15.71 27.31 23.53
C HIS A 548 17.16 27.65 23.19
N ARG A 549 17.43 28.92 22.84
CA ARG A 549 18.76 29.37 22.40
C ARG A 549 19.87 29.13 23.41
N SER A 550 19.64 29.46 24.69
CA SER A 550 20.66 29.25 25.74
C SER A 550 20.99 27.78 25.99
N ILE A 551 20.03 26.87 25.77
CA ILE A 551 20.25 25.42 25.84
C ILE A 551 21.10 24.97 24.66
N ALA A 552 20.75 25.40 23.44
CA ALA A 552 21.48 25.07 22.23
C ALA A 552 22.94 25.55 22.31
N GLU A 553 23.17 26.80 22.73
CA GLU A 553 24.52 27.38 22.89
C GLU A 553 25.39 26.60 23.88
N ALA A 554 24.83 26.10 24.98
CA ALA A 554 25.55 25.26 25.93
C ALA A 554 25.82 23.85 25.36
N ALA A 555 24.89 23.30 24.59
CA ALA A 555 24.99 21.96 24.03
C ALA A 555 25.97 21.85 22.86
N VAL A 556 26.00 22.83 21.94
CA VAL A 556 26.90 22.80 20.76
C VAL A 556 28.39 22.88 21.12
N ARG A 557 28.71 23.34 22.34
CA ARG A 557 30.09 23.33 22.87
C ARG A 557 30.54 21.94 23.31
N HIS A 558 29.62 21.00 23.54
CA HIS A 558 29.95 19.64 23.89
C HIS A 558 29.98 18.74 22.63
N PRO A 559 31.10 18.05 22.32
CA PRO A 559 31.26 17.33 21.06
C PRO A 559 30.14 16.31 20.77
N LEU A 560 29.75 15.49 21.76
CA LEU A 560 28.69 14.48 21.57
C LEU A 560 27.31 15.11 21.30
N LEU A 561 26.96 16.16 22.03
CA LEU A 561 25.64 16.78 21.91
C LEU A 561 25.55 17.58 20.60
N ARG A 562 26.62 18.29 20.24
CA ARG A 562 26.79 18.92 18.93
C ARG A 562 26.58 17.91 17.80
N ARG A 563 27.30 16.80 17.85
CA ARG A 563 27.26 15.73 16.83
C ARG A 563 25.86 15.13 16.68
N LEU A 564 25.17 14.87 17.79
CA LEU A 564 23.77 14.42 17.79
C LEU A 564 22.81 15.46 17.19
N MET A 565 22.96 16.74 17.56
CA MET A 565 22.12 17.82 17.03
C MET A 565 22.33 18.00 15.52
N VAL A 566 23.57 17.96 15.04
CA VAL A 566 23.91 18.07 13.62
C VAL A 566 23.37 16.86 12.85
N ALA A 567 23.65 15.64 13.31
CA ALA A 567 23.20 14.42 12.63
C ALA A 567 21.67 14.30 12.58
N ASN A 568 20.98 14.59 13.69
CA ASN A 568 19.51 14.57 13.72
C ASN A 568 18.92 15.69 12.86
N THR A 569 19.48 16.90 12.89
CA THR A 569 18.94 18.01 12.09
C THR A 569 19.19 17.77 10.60
N LEU A 570 20.34 17.21 10.25
CA LEU A 570 20.62 16.75 8.90
C LEU A 570 19.62 15.65 8.51
N ALA A 571 19.46 14.60 9.31
CA ALA A 571 18.48 13.55 9.03
C ALA A 571 17.04 14.10 8.91
N ASP A 572 16.52 14.84 9.89
CA ASP A 572 15.16 15.44 9.87
C ASP A 572 14.95 16.37 8.66
N PHE A 573 15.99 17.12 8.25
CA PHE A 573 15.91 18.05 7.12
C PHE A 573 15.99 17.34 5.77
N LEU A 574 16.85 16.34 5.64
CA LEU A 574 16.94 15.50 4.44
C LEU A 574 15.80 14.47 4.37
N TRP A 575 15.00 14.34 5.44
CA TRP A 575 13.96 13.34 5.65
C TRP A 575 12.70 13.98 6.25
N SER A 576 11.94 14.73 5.45
CA SER A 576 10.56 15.12 5.79
C SER A 576 9.56 13.95 5.68
N VAL A 577 9.98 12.74 6.05
CA VAL A 577 9.22 11.48 6.01
C VAL A 577 9.57 10.69 7.28
N PRO A 578 8.64 10.02 7.98
CA PRO A 578 8.98 9.14 9.09
C PRO A 578 9.83 7.94 8.63
N ASP A 579 10.68 7.43 9.53
CA ASP A 579 11.50 6.24 9.30
C ASP A 579 10.60 5.01 9.01
N PRO A 580 10.87 4.17 8.00
CA PRO A 580 10.10 2.94 7.73
C PRO A 580 10.07 1.96 8.91
N ASP A 581 11.04 2.04 9.82
CA ASP A 581 11.08 1.24 11.04
C ASP A 581 10.26 1.86 12.19
N GLU A 582 9.80 3.11 12.08
CA GLU A 582 9.11 3.81 13.17
C GLU A 582 7.58 3.62 13.11
N SER A 583 7.01 3.09 14.20
CA SER A 583 5.58 3.32 14.47
C SER A 583 5.34 4.82 14.67
N PRO A 584 4.30 5.40 14.05
CA PRO A 584 3.94 6.81 14.26
C PRO A 584 3.58 7.00 15.73
N VAL A 585 4.46 7.66 16.47
CA VAL A 585 4.21 8.08 17.84
C VAL A 585 3.19 9.21 17.77
N ASP A 586 1.98 8.91 18.23
CA ASP A 586 0.84 9.80 18.47
C ASP A 586 1.17 11.30 18.45
N ASP A 587 0.64 12.01 17.43
CA ASP A 587 0.68 13.46 17.20
C ASP A 587 -0.05 14.29 18.29
N SER A 588 -0.31 13.72 19.47
CA SER A 588 -1.03 14.39 20.57
C SER A 588 -0.20 15.40 21.37
N TRP A 589 1.05 15.65 20.98
CA TRP A 589 1.93 16.62 21.62
C TRP A 589 2.16 17.85 20.73
N ASN A 590 1.07 18.58 20.48
CA ASN A 590 1.09 19.89 19.83
C ASN A 590 1.91 20.88 20.69
N PHE A 591 3.07 21.36 20.19
CA PHE A 591 3.92 22.34 20.86
C PHE A 591 4.45 23.42 19.89
N PRO A 592 4.75 24.64 20.36
CA PRO A 592 4.91 25.83 19.51
C PRO A 592 6.28 25.92 18.80
N ASP A 593 6.29 26.52 17.61
CA ASP A 593 7.42 26.81 16.69
C ASP A 593 8.53 27.77 17.21
N ALA A 594 8.89 27.76 18.50
CA ALA A 594 9.81 28.76 19.09
C ALA A 594 11.25 28.27 19.38
N GLY A 595 11.78 27.32 18.62
CA GLY A 595 13.12 26.73 18.80
C GLY A 595 14.22 27.27 17.86
N VAL A 596 15.46 26.80 18.04
CA VAL A 596 16.59 27.00 17.12
C VAL A 596 16.37 26.16 15.85
N ASP A 597 16.07 26.83 14.74
CA ASP A 597 15.94 26.19 13.43
C ASP A 597 17.27 25.66 12.90
N ALA A 598 17.24 24.99 11.74
CA ALA A 598 18.43 24.40 11.15
C ALA A 598 19.48 25.45 10.75
N SER A 599 19.09 26.68 10.39
CA SER A 599 20.00 27.73 9.91
C SER A 599 20.70 28.34 11.10
N ALA A 600 19.95 28.64 12.14
CA ALA A 600 20.44 29.14 13.41
C ALA A 600 21.37 28.11 14.06
N LEU A 601 21.02 26.81 14.02
CA LEU A 601 21.90 25.75 14.50
C LEU A 601 23.22 25.74 13.72
N ALA A 602 23.17 25.90 12.39
CA ALA A 602 24.38 25.82 11.59
C ALA A 602 25.37 26.96 11.91
N VAL A 603 24.85 28.17 12.09
CA VAL A 603 25.62 29.34 12.53
C VAL A 603 26.17 29.13 13.94
N LEU A 604 25.34 28.70 14.89
CA LEU A 604 25.75 28.46 16.28
C LEU A 604 26.88 27.43 16.38
N VAL A 605 26.80 26.36 15.60
CA VAL A 605 27.87 25.34 15.58
C VAL A 605 29.14 25.92 14.96
N ALA A 606 29.03 26.63 13.83
CA ALA A 606 30.18 27.25 13.16
C ALA A 606 30.90 28.26 14.07
N GLU A 607 30.16 29.07 14.83
CA GLU A 607 30.70 29.98 15.85
C GLU A 607 31.37 29.21 17.00
N ALA A 608 30.72 28.17 17.52
CA ALA A 608 31.22 27.40 18.65
C ALA A 608 32.53 26.65 18.35
N VAL A 609 32.77 26.27 17.09
CA VAL A 609 33.95 25.51 16.66
C VAL A 609 34.99 26.37 15.94
N HIS A 610 34.77 27.69 15.84
CA HIS A 610 35.63 28.60 15.09
C HIS A 610 37.10 28.49 15.55
N ASP A 611 37.32 28.55 16.85
CA ASP A 611 38.64 28.54 17.49
C ASP A 611 39.18 27.12 17.80
N GLU A 612 38.42 26.05 17.53
CA GLU A 612 38.89 24.68 17.78
C GLU A 612 40.04 24.32 16.81
N PRO A 613 41.24 23.93 17.29
CA PRO A 613 42.35 23.60 16.41
C PRO A 613 42.20 22.21 15.79
N GLY A 614 42.49 22.09 14.48
CA GLY A 614 42.50 20.81 13.75
C GLY A 614 41.16 20.42 13.11
N PRO A 615 41.05 19.19 12.58
CA PRO A 615 39.81 18.68 11.98
C PRO A 615 38.73 18.52 13.05
N VAL A 616 37.63 19.23 12.89
CA VAL A 616 36.46 19.08 13.78
C VAL A 616 35.55 18.01 13.18
N PRO A 617 35.21 16.94 13.92
CA PRO A 617 34.24 15.96 13.46
C PRO A 617 32.92 16.63 13.06
N ASP A 618 32.23 16.08 12.06
CA ASP A 618 30.90 16.50 11.62
C ASP A 618 30.78 17.84 10.89
N LEU A 619 31.89 18.55 10.62
CA LEU A 619 31.86 19.75 9.78
C LEU A 619 31.38 19.46 8.35
N ASP A 620 31.57 18.23 7.86
CA ASP A 620 31.09 17.80 6.56
C ASP A 620 29.56 17.70 6.51
N ARG A 621 28.95 17.13 7.56
CA ARG A 621 27.50 17.09 7.78
C ARG A 621 26.91 18.49 7.96
N LEU A 622 27.62 19.34 8.71
CA LEU A 622 27.23 20.73 8.90
C LEU A 622 27.33 21.54 7.60
N ALA A 623 28.36 21.30 6.78
CA ALA A 623 28.51 21.93 5.48
C ALA A 623 27.40 21.48 4.51
N ALA A 624 27.02 20.20 4.53
CA ALA A 624 25.87 19.71 3.78
C ALA A 624 24.58 20.41 4.22
N LEU A 625 24.34 20.51 5.54
CA LEU A 625 23.21 21.24 6.10
C LEU A 625 23.19 22.72 5.69
N ALA A 626 24.34 23.39 5.70
CA ALA A 626 24.47 24.79 5.29
C ALA A 626 24.20 24.97 3.78
N TYR A 627 24.75 24.09 2.94
CA TYR A 627 24.50 24.09 1.50
C TYR A 627 23.01 23.97 1.21
N HIS A 628 22.32 23.04 1.88
CA HIS A 628 20.89 22.82 1.71
C HIS A 628 20.01 24.00 2.13
N GLN A 629 20.46 24.80 3.07
CA GLN A 629 19.75 26.00 3.49
C GLN A 629 20.11 27.23 2.66
N ALA A 630 20.72 27.02 1.48
CA ALA A 630 21.22 28.05 0.59
C ALA A 630 22.23 29.00 1.26
N ARG A 631 22.91 28.55 2.32
CA ARG A 631 24.03 29.27 2.97
C ARG A 631 25.35 28.85 2.34
N TYR A 632 25.49 29.10 1.03
CA TYR A 632 26.63 28.61 0.25
C TYR A 632 27.98 29.14 0.75
N ASP A 633 28.03 30.40 1.21
CA ASP A 633 29.25 30.98 1.79
C ASP A 633 29.69 30.25 3.07
N LEU A 634 28.72 29.91 3.93
CA LEU A 634 28.98 29.14 5.15
C LEU A 634 29.40 27.71 4.80
N ALA A 635 28.73 27.07 3.84
CA ALA A 635 29.10 25.75 3.36
C ALA A 635 30.54 25.73 2.82
N ALA A 636 30.92 26.74 2.02
CA ALA A 636 32.27 26.90 1.48
C ALA A 636 33.33 27.03 2.60
N GLN A 637 33.08 27.88 3.60
CA GLN A 637 33.97 28.04 4.76
C GLN A 637 34.12 26.74 5.56
N LEU A 638 33.02 26.00 5.75
CA LEU A 638 33.03 24.75 6.52
C LEU A 638 33.79 23.64 5.79
N VAL A 639 33.65 23.51 4.47
CA VAL A 639 34.35 22.45 3.71
C VAL A 639 35.86 22.67 3.57
N GLU A 640 36.38 23.87 3.81
CA GLU A 640 37.83 24.12 3.87
C GLU A 640 38.50 23.33 5.01
N ARG A 641 37.77 23.16 6.12
CA ARG A 641 38.22 22.45 7.32
C ARG A 641 37.63 21.05 7.46
N ALA A 642 36.70 20.67 6.57
CA ALA A 642 36.06 19.36 6.57
C ALA A 642 36.74 18.37 5.60
N HIS A 643 36.80 17.12 6.04
CA HIS A 643 37.36 16.01 5.26
C HIS A 643 36.36 14.84 5.21
N GLY A 644 36.51 13.99 4.19
CA GLY A 644 35.66 12.83 3.97
C GLY A 644 34.79 12.95 2.71
N PRO A 645 34.06 11.87 2.37
CA PRO A 645 33.29 11.81 1.13
C PRO A 645 32.15 12.84 1.09
N MET A 646 31.51 13.15 2.22
CA MET A 646 30.48 14.19 2.31
C MET A 646 31.04 15.59 2.01
N ALA A 647 32.23 15.92 2.53
CA ALA A 647 32.87 17.21 2.25
C ALA A 647 33.24 17.35 0.77
N ALA A 648 33.74 16.27 0.15
CA ALA A 648 34.01 16.24 -1.28
C ALA A 648 32.72 16.38 -2.11
N TRP A 649 31.63 15.75 -1.68
CA TRP A 649 30.31 15.93 -2.31
C TRP A 649 29.82 17.38 -2.21
N VAL A 650 29.91 18.04 -1.05
CA VAL A 650 29.53 19.47 -0.92
C VAL A 650 30.40 20.36 -1.81
N ARG A 651 31.72 20.09 -1.92
CA ARG A 651 32.60 20.80 -2.86
C ARG A 651 32.15 20.61 -4.31
N ALA A 652 31.71 19.41 -4.68
CA ALA A 652 31.16 19.15 -6.02
C ALA A 652 29.89 19.96 -6.27
N LYS A 653 28.99 20.03 -5.29
CA LYS A 653 27.74 20.81 -5.36
C LYS A 653 28.00 22.32 -5.50
N LEU A 654 28.90 22.87 -4.70
CA LEU A 654 29.32 24.28 -4.80
C LEU A 654 29.94 24.58 -6.17
N ALA A 655 30.73 23.66 -6.72
CA ALA A 655 31.29 23.81 -8.07
C ALA A 655 30.20 23.79 -9.16
N LEU A 656 29.20 22.91 -9.07
CA LEU A 656 28.04 22.90 -9.98
C LEU A 656 27.24 24.20 -9.88
N GLN A 657 27.00 24.70 -8.66
CA GLN A 657 26.31 25.97 -8.44
C GLN A 657 27.07 27.14 -9.08
N GLY A 658 28.41 27.12 -9.05
CA GLY A 658 29.28 28.10 -9.70
C GLY A 658 29.46 27.90 -11.21
N GLY A 659 28.89 26.83 -11.79
CA GLY A 659 29.03 26.50 -13.22
C GLY A 659 30.36 25.84 -13.61
N ASP A 660 31.17 25.39 -12.65
CA ASP A 660 32.45 24.68 -12.91
C ASP A 660 32.24 23.16 -12.86
N GLU A 661 31.75 22.61 -13.97
CA GLU A 661 31.52 21.16 -14.14
C GLU A 661 32.81 20.33 -14.01
N ALA A 662 33.97 20.90 -14.37
CA ALA A 662 35.25 20.20 -14.30
C ALA A 662 35.74 20.08 -12.85
N ALA A 663 35.57 21.11 -12.03
CA ALA A 663 35.78 21.02 -10.60
C ALA A 663 34.77 20.07 -9.95
N ALA A 664 33.49 20.13 -10.34
CA ALA A 664 32.46 19.22 -9.82
C ALA A 664 32.82 17.74 -10.07
N ALA A 665 33.21 17.39 -11.29
CA ALA A 665 33.61 16.03 -11.63
C ALA A 665 34.82 15.53 -10.81
N ARG A 666 35.82 16.39 -10.57
CA ARG A 666 36.98 16.06 -9.72
C ARG A 666 36.58 15.78 -8.28
N HIS A 667 35.68 16.60 -7.73
CA HIS A 667 35.20 16.45 -6.35
C HIS A 667 34.27 15.24 -6.17
N TYR A 668 33.42 14.91 -7.14
CA TYR A 668 32.66 13.65 -7.11
C TYR A 668 33.58 12.42 -7.18
N ALA A 669 34.64 12.46 -7.99
CA ALA A 669 35.64 11.38 -8.04
C ALA A 669 36.41 11.24 -6.72
N GLU A 670 36.73 12.35 -6.05
CA GLU A 670 37.30 12.38 -4.70
C GLU A 670 36.35 11.72 -3.69
N ALA A 671 35.06 12.07 -3.73
CA ALA A 671 34.03 11.49 -2.87
C ALA A 671 33.88 9.98 -3.09
N ALA A 672 33.84 9.53 -4.34
CA ALA A 672 33.75 8.12 -4.69
C ALA A 672 34.98 7.30 -4.24
N LYS A 673 36.19 7.88 -4.35
CA LYS A 673 37.44 7.22 -3.93
C LYS A 673 37.58 7.08 -2.42
N ALA A 674 36.95 7.96 -1.65
CA ALA A 674 37.00 7.92 -0.19
C ALA A 674 36.17 6.78 0.43
N PHE A 675 35.44 6.00 -0.38
CA PHE A 675 34.64 4.85 0.05
C PHE A 675 35.30 3.50 -0.32
N PRO A 676 35.31 2.48 0.56
CA PRO A 676 34.83 2.48 1.96
C PRO A 676 35.90 2.94 2.97
N ALA A 677 37.02 3.52 2.50
CA ALA A 677 38.22 3.74 3.31
C ALA A 677 38.09 4.77 4.45
N SER A 678 37.05 5.62 4.46
CA SER A 678 36.82 6.61 5.51
C SER A 678 36.21 5.98 6.78
N THR A 679 37.02 5.83 7.83
CA THR A 679 36.56 5.34 9.15
C THR A 679 36.10 6.45 10.09
N ALA A 680 36.52 7.71 9.87
CA ALA A 680 36.21 8.84 10.75
C ALA A 680 34.83 9.48 10.43
N ASN A 681 34.51 9.59 9.13
CA ASN A 681 33.28 10.18 8.61
C ASN A 681 32.73 9.25 7.51
N PRO A 682 32.13 8.10 7.87
CA PRO A 682 31.57 7.19 6.89
C PRO A 682 30.27 7.77 6.30
N LEU A 683 29.93 7.37 5.08
CA LEU A 683 28.61 7.54 4.49
C LEU A 683 27.91 6.18 4.44
N ASP A 684 26.59 6.19 4.55
CA ASP A 684 25.81 4.98 4.33
C ASP A 684 25.79 4.58 2.84
N GLN A 685 25.35 3.36 2.57
CA GLN A 685 25.32 2.82 1.21
C GLN A 685 24.39 3.62 0.29
N ALA A 686 23.31 4.21 0.84
CA ALA A 686 22.35 5.01 0.08
C ALA A 686 22.97 6.33 -0.40
N GLY A 687 23.66 7.05 0.49
CA GLY A 687 24.39 8.27 0.14
C GLY A 687 25.49 8.01 -0.90
N MET A 688 26.17 6.86 -0.82
CA MET A 688 27.14 6.47 -1.85
C MET A 688 26.50 6.18 -3.20
N ASN A 689 25.36 5.48 -3.21
CA ASN A 689 24.62 5.25 -4.44
C ASN A 689 24.22 6.58 -5.07
N ARG A 690 23.79 7.55 -4.26
CA ARG A 690 23.45 8.90 -4.72
C ARG A 690 24.64 9.64 -5.34
N ILE A 691 25.81 9.64 -4.71
CA ILE A 691 27.02 10.28 -5.26
C ILE A 691 27.37 9.72 -6.64
N GLN A 692 27.30 8.40 -6.80
CA GLN A 692 27.61 7.75 -8.08
C GLN A 692 26.56 8.04 -9.14
N ALA A 693 25.29 8.05 -8.75
CA ALA A 693 24.17 8.38 -9.62
C ALA A 693 24.30 9.83 -10.16
N GLU A 694 24.60 10.80 -9.29
CA GLU A 694 24.85 12.19 -9.67
C GLU A 694 26.10 12.36 -10.55
N THR A 695 27.15 11.56 -10.29
CA THR A 695 28.32 11.50 -11.18
C THR A 695 27.90 11.02 -12.58
N GLY A 696 26.97 10.05 -12.65
CA GLY A 696 26.36 9.57 -13.89
C GLY A 696 25.57 10.66 -14.61
N VAL A 697 24.77 11.45 -13.89
CA VAL A 697 24.05 12.61 -14.46
C VAL A 697 25.02 13.64 -15.02
N LEU A 698 26.09 13.98 -14.31
CA LEU A 698 27.09 14.93 -14.79
C LEU A 698 27.81 14.41 -16.06
N ALA A 699 28.15 13.12 -16.09
CA ALA A 699 28.71 12.48 -17.28
C ALA A 699 27.73 12.55 -18.46
N PHE A 700 26.42 12.33 -18.21
CA PHE A 700 25.38 12.44 -19.22
C PHE A 700 25.32 13.86 -19.81
N SER A 701 25.27 14.89 -18.96
CA SER A 701 25.23 16.30 -19.39
C SER A 701 26.44 16.73 -20.21
N ARG A 702 27.59 16.06 -20.05
CA ARG A 702 28.83 16.32 -20.80
C ARG A 702 28.92 15.54 -22.12
N GLY A 703 27.88 14.79 -22.48
CA GLY A 703 27.85 13.94 -23.68
C GLY A 703 28.60 12.61 -23.52
N GLU A 704 29.02 12.25 -22.30
CA GLU A 704 29.74 11.01 -21.99
C GLU A 704 28.75 9.85 -21.73
N TYR A 705 27.83 9.60 -22.67
CA TYR A 705 26.66 8.73 -22.46
C TYR A 705 26.99 7.27 -22.05
N THR A 706 28.07 6.70 -22.58
CA THR A 706 28.52 5.34 -22.22
C THR A 706 29.05 5.27 -20.78
N GLN A 707 29.75 6.32 -20.34
CA GLN A 707 30.23 6.46 -18.96
C GLN A 707 29.06 6.70 -18.00
N ALA A 708 28.11 7.55 -18.39
CA ALA A 708 26.89 7.80 -17.62
C ALA A 708 26.11 6.50 -17.37
N MET A 709 25.87 5.71 -18.43
CA MET A 709 25.18 4.43 -18.31
C MET A 709 25.93 3.44 -17.41
N LEU A 710 27.27 3.39 -17.48
CA LEU A 710 28.07 2.55 -16.58
C LEU A 710 27.91 2.93 -15.10
N LEU A 711 27.91 4.23 -14.79
CA LEU A 711 27.78 4.74 -13.43
C LEU A 711 26.38 4.46 -12.84
N LEU A 712 25.33 4.62 -13.63
CA LEU A 712 23.94 4.38 -13.22
C LEU A 712 23.62 2.88 -13.08
N MET A 713 24.20 2.04 -13.94
CA MET A 713 23.98 0.58 -13.92
C MET A 713 24.57 -0.09 -12.67
N ASN A 714 25.71 0.38 -12.15
CA ASN A 714 26.34 -0.21 -10.97
C ASN A 714 25.54 -0.03 -9.66
N LYS A 715 24.38 0.64 -9.70
CA LYS A 715 23.68 1.15 -8.52
C LYS A 715 22.15 1.00 -8.56
N GLY A 716 21.60 0.25 -9.51
CA GLY A 716 20.17 -0.07 -9.53
C GLY A 716 19.26 0.96 -10.20
N HIS A 717 19.83 1.93 -10.95
CA HIS A 717 19.07 2.91 -11.74
C HIS A 717 18.71 2.35 -13.12
N TRP A 718 18.01 1.20 -13.16
CA TRP A 718 17.66 0.54 -14.42
C TRP A 718 16.84 1.44 -15.35
N GLY A 719 15.92 2.24 -14.81
CA GLY A 719 15.08 3.14 -15.61
C GLY A 719 15.91 4.15 -16.42
N ASP A 720 16.97 4.72 -15.83
CA ASP A 720 17.91 5.60 -16.53
C ASP A 720 18.78 4.83 -17.55
N VAL A 721 19.26 3.64 -17.17
CA VAL A 721 20.07 2.77 -18.05
C VAL A 721 19.28 2.38 -19.30
N ALA A 722 18.04 1.98 -19.12
CA ALA A 722 17.10 1.65 -20.18
C ALA A 722 16.86 2.85 -21.09
N ALA A 723 16.66 4.05 -20.53
CA ALA A 723 16.45 5.27 -21.31
C ALA A 723 17.67 5.63 -22.17
N ILE A 724 18.87 5.57 -21.59
CA ILE A 724 20.12 5.82 -22.31
C ILE A 724 20.31 4.79 -23.43
N GLY A 725 20.16 3.50 -23.14
CA GLY A 725 20.38 2.43 -24.11
C GLY A 725 19.35 2.40 -25.24
N GLU A 726 18.09 2.69 -24.93
CA GLU A 726 16.98 2.67 -25.89
C GLU A 726 16.98 3.92 -26.78
N ARG A 727 17.24 5.10 -26.21
CA ARG A 727 17.00 6.39 -26.91
C ARG A 727 18.24 7.22 -27.18
N VAL A 728 19.29 7.14 -26.37
CA VAL A 728 20.41 8.10 -26.47
C VAL A 728 21.61 7.51 -27.19
N LEU A 729 21.99 6.28 -26.87
CA LEU A 729 23.07 5.61 -27.57
C LEU A 729 22.64 5.24 -28.99
N THR A 730 23.59 5.33 -29.91
CA THR A 730 23.48 4.67 -31.21
C THR A 730 23.52 3.15 -31.03
N LEU A 731 22.98 2.42 -32.00
CA LEU A 731 22.99 0.96 -31.98
C LEU A 731 24.41 0.37 -31.87
N ASN A 732 25.41 1.02 -32.49
CA ASN A 732 26.81 0.57 -32.45
C ASN A 732 27.47 0.85 -31.09
N GLU A 733 27.20 2.00 -30.47
CA GLU A 733 27.68 2.32 -29.11
C GLU A 733 27.10 1.33 -28.10
N LEU A 734 25.78 1.06 -28.16
CA LEU A 734 25.12 0.08 -27.29
C LEU A 734 25.71 -1.32 -27.49
N LYS A 735 25.88 -1.76 -28.74
CA LYS A 735 26.47 -3.07 -29.04
C LYS A 735 27.89 -3.18 -28.49
N THR A 736 28.73 -2.16 -28.70
CA THR A 736 30.11 -2.13 -28.19
C THR A 736 30.13 -2.20 -26.66
N PHE A 737 29.24 -1.47 -26.00
CA PHE A 737 29.11 -1.47 -24.55
C PHE A 737 28.67 -2.83 -23.98
N VAL A 738 27.78 -3.54 -24.67
CA VAL A 738 27.34 -4.90 -24.30
C VAL A 738 28.43 -5.94 -24.57
N ASP A 739 29.14 -5.84 -25.70
CA ASP A 739 30.19 -6.80 -26.09
C ASP A 739 31.43 -6.72 -25.19
N ALA A 740 31.70 -5.55 -24.60
CA ALA A 740 32.80 -5.34 -23.66
C ALA A 740 32.59 -6.06 -22.31
N ARG A 741 31.40 -6.64 -22.06
CA ARG A 741 31.06 -7.33 -20.82
C ARG A 741 31.03 -8.85 -21.00
N PRO A 742 31.59 -9.62 -20.04
CA PRO A 742 31.58 -11.08 -20.11
C PRO A 742 30.14 -11.61 -20.04
N ALA A 743 29.82 -12.59 -20.89
CA ALA A 743 28.56 -13.34 -20.85
C ALA A 743 28.58 -14.35 -19.68
N LEU A 744 28.67 -13.87 -18.44
CA LEU A 744 28.66 -14.74 -17.26
C LEU A 744 27.22 -15.12 -16.88
N HIS A 745 27.04 -16.42 -16.64
CA HIS A 745 25.81 -17.17 -16.32
C HIS A 745 24.55 -16.33 -16.07
N LEU A 746 23.80 -16.05 -17.15
CA LEU A 746 22.60 -15.21 -17.14
C LEU A 746 21.39 -16.01 -16.66
N SER A 747 21.16 -16.03 -15.35
CA SER A 747 19.84 -16.29 -14.77
C SER A 747 19.37 -15.02 -14.05
N GLY A 748 18.82 -14.07 -14.81
CA GLY A 748 18.31 -12.78 -14.32
C GLY A 748 19.37 -11.69 -14.10
N GLY A 749 18.93 -10.45 -13.88
CA GLY A 749 19.76 -9.26 -13.59
C GLY A 749 19.89 -8.24 -14.74
N ASP A 750 20.47 -7.07 -14.43
CA ASP A 750 20.59 -5.93 -15.36
C ASP A 750 21.37 -6.25 -16.64
N ASP A 751 22.40 -7.11 -16.56
CA ASP A 751 23.16 -7.54 -17.74
C ASP A 751 22.31 -8.38 -18.71
N ALA A 752 21.41 -9.24 -18.21
CA ALA A 752 20.49 -9.99 -19.05
C ALA A 752 19.48 -9.06 -19.74
N ASN A 753 18.94 -8.11 -18.97
CA ASN A 753 18.01 -7.11 -19.48
C ASN A 753 18.64 -6.23 -20.55
N LEU A 754 19.91 -5.82 -20.37
CA LEU A 754 20.65 -5.00 -21.33
C LEU A 754 20.89 -5.73 -22.66
N ARG A 755 21.21 -7.03 -22.60
CA ARG A 755 21.36 -7.85 -23.82
C ARG A 755 20.02 -8.03 -24.54
N ASP A 756 18.93 -8.26 -23.80
CA ASP A 756 17.58 -8.34 -24.38
C ASP A 756 17.15 -6.99 -24.97
N LEU A 757 17.47 -5.85 -24.35
CA LEU A 757 17.22 -4.52 -24.90
C LEU A 757 17.92 -4.34 -26.25
N LEU A 758 19.21 -4.66 -26.33
CA LEU A 758 19.97 -4.64 -27.59
C LEU A 758 19.35 -5.58 -28.63
N ALA A 759 19.00 -6.81 -28.25
CA ALA A 759 18.39 -7.79 -29.14
C ALA A 759 17.07 -7.27 -29.74
N ARG A 760 16.18 -6.71 -28.91
CA ARG A 760 14.90 -6.15 -29.37
C ARG A 760 15.09 -4.95 -30.30
N ARG A 761 16.08 -4.09 -30.04
CA ARG A 761 16.42 -2.96 -30.92
C ARG A 761 17.00 -3.43 -32.26
N LEU A 762 17.81 -4.49 -32.28
CA LEU A 762 18.28 -5.13 -33.51
C LEU A 762 17.13 -5.71 -34.33
N VAL A 763 16.11 -6.30 -33.70
CA VAL A 763 14.91 -6.78 -34.41
C VAL A 763 14.11 -5.62 -35.01
N ARG A 764 13.89 -4.53 -34.27
CA ARG A 764 13.19 -3.33 -34.78
C ARG A 764 13.89 -2.67 -35.97
N THR A 765 15.22 -2.78 -36.03
CA THR A 765 16.05 -2.25 -37.13
C THR A 765 16.28 -3.27 -38.26
N HIS A 766 15.49 -4.35 -38.30
CA HIS A 766 15.53 -5.42 -39.31
C HIS A 766 16.83 -6.25 -39.32
N ARG A 767 17.63 -6.21 -38.25
CA ARG A 767 18.87 -6.99 -38.07
C ARG A 767 18.65 -8.23 -37.20
N ILE A 768 17.61 -9.01 -37.52
CA ILE A 768 17.13 -10.13 -36.67
C ILE A 768 18.21 -11.21 -36.49
N ALA A 769 19.02 -11.51 -37.52
CA ALA A 769 20.10 -12.48 -37.42
C ALA A 769 21.16 -12.07 -36.39
N ASP A 770 21.50 -10.78 -36.35
CA ASP A 770 22.47 -10.20 -35.41
C ASP A 770 21.92 -10.16 -33.97
N ALA A 771 20.59 -10.19 -33.80
CA ALA A 771 19.93 -10.18 -32.49
C ALA A 771 19.99 -11.53 -31.75
N LEU A 772 20.04 -12.64 -32.48
CA LEU A 772 19.98 -14.01 -31.92
C LEU A 772 21.01 -14.31 -30.81
N PRO A 773 22.31 -13.92 -30.90
CA PRO A 773 23.27 -14.20 -29.84
C PRO A 773 23.03 -13.37 -28.56
N TYR A 774 22.18 -12.33 -28.61
CA TYR A 774 21.95 -11.44 -27.47
C TYR A 774 20.72 -11.80 -26.64
N PHE A 775 19.73 -12.51 -27.19
CA PHE A 775 18.58 -12.94 -26.37
C PHE A 775 19.05 -13.81 -25.19
N ALA A 776 18.65 -13.43 -23.98
CA ALA A 776 18.98 -14.16 -22.76
C ALA A 776 18.20 -15.48 -22.67
N SER A 777 16.91 -15.45 -23.03
CA SER A 777 16.03 -16.63 -23.04
C SER A 777 16.16 -17.44 -24.33
N ASP A 778 16.40 -18.75 -24.19
CA ASP A 778 16.46 -19.67 -25.33
C ASP A 778 15.12 -19.83 -26.05
N ASP A 779 14.00 -19.73 -25.33
CA ASP A 779 12.66 -19.73 -25.94
C ASP A 779 12.47 -18.52 -26.84
N VAL A 780 12.84 -17.32 -26.35
CA VAL A 780 12.75 -16.09 -27.13
C VAL A 780 13.70 -16.14 -28.33
N ARG A 781 14.92 -16.65 -28.13
CA ARG A 781 15.92 -16.86 -29.19
C ARG A 781 15.38 -17.79 -30.30
N ALA A 782 14.80 -18.92 -29.92
CA ALA A 782 14.22 -19.89 -30.84
C ALA A 782 13.04 -19.28 -31.61
N LYS A 783 12.17 -18.51 -30.94
CA LYS A 783 11.03 -17.84 -31.57
C LYS A 783 11.44 -16.70 -32.49
N ALA A 784 12.50 -15.96 -32.17
CA ALA A 784 13.08 -14.95 -33.04
C ALA A 784 13.73 -15.57 -34.30
N ALA A 785 14.40 -16.71 -34.15
CA ALA A 785 14.94 -17.47 -35.28
C ALA A 785 13.82 -18.03 -36.17
N GLU A 786 12.75 -18.56 -35.57
CA GLU A 786 11.54 -19.01 -36.27
C GLU A 786 10.87 -17.86 -37.02
N TYR A 787 10.79 -16.67 -36.39
CA TYR A 787 10.24 -15.48 -37.01
C TYR A 787 11.07 -15.04 -38.23
N LEU A 788 12.41 -15.02 -38.13
CA LEU A 788 13.30 -14.73 -39.25
C LEU A 788 13.13 -15.72 -40.40
N ALA A 789 13.08 -17.02 -40.12
CA ALA A 789 12.86 -18.05 -41.13
C ALA A 789 11.51 -17.87 -41.83
N THR A 790 10.46 -17.60 -41.05
CA THR A 790 9.11 -17.40 -41.57
C THR A 790 9.01 -16.17 -42.46
N LEU A 791 9.70 -15.06 -42.12
CA LEU A 791 9.75 -13.88 -42.98
C LEU A 791 10.44 -14.18 -44.33
N LYS A 792 11.55 -14.94 -44.31
CA LYS A 792 12.22 -15.37 -45.54
C LYS A 792 11.32 -16.24 -46.41
N ASP A 793 10.57 -17.17 -45.81
CA ASP A 793 9.62 -18.02 -46.55
C ASP A 793 8.46 -17.21 -47.15
N ALA A 794 7.95 -16.23 -46.41
CA ALA A 794 6.86 -15.35 -46.86
C ALA A 794 7.24 -14.47 -48.05
N GLU A 795 8.53 -14.09 -48.15
CA GLU A 795 9.08 -13.31 -49.24
C GLU A 795 9.57 -14.19 -50.41
N GLY A 796 10.16 -15.35 -50.13
CA GLY A 796 10.86 -16.19 -51.10
C GLY A 796 10.07 -17.34 -51.73
N SER A 797 8.92 -17.73 -51.17
CA SER A 797 8.14 -18.86 -51.72
C SER A 797 7.45 -18.52 -53.05
N TRP A 798 7.46 -19.46 -54.00
CA TRP A 798 6.81 -19.29 -55.32
C TRP A 798 5.28 -19.49 -55.26
N SER A 799 4.77 -20.20 -54.25
CA SER A 799 3.33 -20.44 -54.08
C SER A 799 2.67 -19.31 -53.30
N ARG A 800 1.67 -18.65 -53.90
CA ARG A 800 0.91 -17.57 -53.26
C ARG A 800 0.30 -18.02 -51.93
N LEU A 801 -0.27 -19.22 -51.87
CA LEU A 801 -0.88 -19.75 -50.65
C LEU A 801 0.17 -20.02 -49.55
N ALA A 802 1.32 -20.59 -49.91
CA ALA A 802 2.40 -20.83 -48.96
C ALA A 802 2.98 -19.52 -48.42
N ARG A 803 3.09 -18.47 -49.25
CA ARG A 803 3.42 -17.12 -48.78
C ARG A 803 2.38 -16.58 -47.80
N GLY A 804 1.09 -16.79 -48.08
CA GLY A 804 0.00 -16.38 -47.21
C GLY A 804 0.05 -17.07 -45.84
N GLU A 805 0.30 -18.36 -45.81
CA GLU A 805 0.49 -19.14 -44.59
C GLU A 805 1.72 -18.67 -43.80
N ALA A 806 2.84 -18.44 -44.47
CA ALA A 806 4.05 -17.89 -43.85
C ALA A 806 3.81 -16.48 -43.28
N TRP A 807 3.18 -15.56 -44.02
CA TRP A 807 2.83 -14.23 -43.49
C TRP A 807 1.92 -14.32 -42.26
N TYR A 808 0.96 -15.25 -42.24
CA TYR A 808 0.10 -15.43 -41.07
C TYR A 808 0.88 -16.02 -39.88
N ARG A 809 1.78 -16.97 -40.11
CA ARG A 809 2.66 -17.50 -39.04
C ARG A 809 3.56 -16.40 -38.47
N ALA A 810 4.13 -15.55 -39.33
CA ALA A 810 4.91 -14.38 -38.91
C ALA A 810 4.04 -13.40 -38.08
N ALA A 811 2.78 -13.19 -38.49
CA ALA A 811 1.82 -12.37 -37.75
C ALA A 811 1.56 -12.92 -36.34
N VAL A 812 1.34 -14.23 -36.21
CA VAL A 812 1.10 -14.89 -34.91
C VAL A 812 2.33 -14.81 -34.01
N LEU A 813 3.54 -15.05 -34.55
CA LEU A 813 4.79 -14.92 -33.80
C LEU A 813 4.98 -13.49 -33.31
N ALA A 814 4.80 -12.49 -34.18
CA ALA A 814 4.84 -11.08 -33.79
C ALA A 814 3.79 -10.75 -32.73
N ARG A 815 2.56 -11.28 -32.83
CA ARG A 815 1.49 -11.01 -31.86
C ARG A 815 1.77 -11.56 -30.47
N ILE A 816 2.29 -12.79 -30.39
CA ILE A 816 2.46 -13.51 -29.12
C ILE A 816 3.80 -13.18 -28.48
N TRP A 817 4.87 -13.18 -29.27
CA TRP A 817 6.24 -13.03 -28.79
C TRP A 817 6.81 -11.63 -29.03
N GLY A 818 6.08 -10.74 -29.73
CA GLY A 818 6.58 -9.42 -30.14
C GLY A 818 7.04 -8.54 -29.00
N MET A 819 6.39 -8.58 -27.82
CA MET A 819 6.88 -7.82 -26.66
C MET A 819 8.31 -8.23 -26.28
N LYS A 820 8.59 -9.54 -26.24
CA LYS A 820 9.91 -10.07 -25.90
C LYS A 820 10.92 -9.99 -27.05
N MET A 821 10.47 -10.05 -28.31
CA MET A 821 11.35 -10.04 -29.49
C MET A 821 11.67 -8.65 -30.03
N MET A 822 10.78 -7.67 -29.86
CA MET A 822 10.92 -6.35 -30.48
C MET A 822 10.30 -5.20 -29.67
N GLY A 823 9.78 -5.44 -28.45
CA GLY A 823 9.21 -4.40 -27.60
C GLY A 823 10.23 -3.38 -27.09
N THR A 824 9.82 -2.13 -26.91
CA THR A 824 10.67 -1.09 -26.28
C THR A 824 10.64 -1.22 -24.75
N GLU A 825 11.77 -0.96 -24.09
CA GLU A 825 11.83 -1.01 -22.61
C GLU A 825 10.92 0.06 -21.98
N GLY A 826 10.98 1.29 -22.51
CA GLY A 826 10.10 2.41 -22.18
C GLY A 826 9.01 2.64 -23.24
N ALA A 827 8.58 3.89 -23.41
CA ALA A 827 7.59 4.26 -24.41
C ALA A 827 8.01 3.82 -25.84
N PRO A 828 7.08 3.31 -26.68
CA PRO A 828 5.66 3.25 -26.42
C PRO A 828 5.17 1.95 -25.75
N ASP A 829 5.95 0.88 -25.65
CA ASP A 829 5.44 -0.42 -25.19
C ASP A 829 5.52 -0.68 -23.69
N HIS A 830 6.52 -0.09 -23.05
CA HIS A 830 6.93 -0.34 -21.68
C HIS A 830 7.02 -1.84 -21.34
N ALA A 831 7.96 -2.55 -21.97
CA ALA A 831 8.20 -3.97 -21.72
C ALA A 831 8.52 -4.26 -20.24
N ASP A 832 9.04 -3.27 -19.52
CA ASP A 832 9.45 -3.32 -18.10
C ASP A 832 8.28 -3.28 -17.10
N TRP A 833 7.05 -2.98 -17.52
CA TRP A 833 5.87 -2.89 -16.61
C TRP A 833 5.53 -4.18 -15.85
N GLN A 834 6.17 -5.31 -16.17
CA GLN A 834 6.03 -6.59 -15.47
C GLN A 834 7.22 -6.93 -14.57
N SER A 835 8.22 -6.05 -14.47
CA SER A 835 9.47 -6.24 -13.75
C SER A 835 9.55 -5.31 -12.51
N ARG A 836 10.49 -5.63 -11.61
CA ARG A 836 10.77 -4.94 -10.33
C ARG A 836 11.12 -3.45 -10.47
N ASN A 837 11.41 -2.98 -11.68
CA ASN A 837 11.91 -1.63 -11.96
C ASN A 837 10.84 -0.86 -12.75
N CYS A 838 9.98 -0.06 -12.10
CA CYS A 838 8.99 0.72 -12.84
C CYS A 838 9.51 2.10 -13.28
N CYS A 839 9.14 2.46 -14.52
CA CYS A 839 9.39 3.73 -15.22
C CYS A 839 10.82 3.92 -15.76
N VAL A 840 11.00 3.60 -17.05
CA VAL A 840 12.13 4.10 -17.85
C VAL A 840 12.13 5.62 -17.86
N ALA A 841 13.30 6.23 -17.67
CA ALA A 841 13.42 7.68 -17.53
C ALA A 841 12.91 8.45 -18.77
N GLU A 842 12.17 9.52 -18.54
CA GLU A 842 11.71 10.48 -19.54
C GLU A 842 12.72 11.64 -19.66
N ILE A 843 13.80 11.39 -20.40
CA ILE A 843 14.88 12.36 -20.56
C ILE A 843 14.42 13.55 -21.41
N GLU A 844 14.48 14.77 -20.87
CA GLU A 844 14.34 15.99 -21.67
C GLU A 844 15.68 16.38 -22.35
N PRO A 845 15.73 16.52 -23.69
CA PRO A 845 16.96 16.84 -24.38
C PRO A 845 17.46 18.26 -24.03
N ALA A 846 18.70 18.37 -23.57
CA ALA A 846 19.37 19.63 -23.24
C ALA A 846 19.73 20.45 -24.49
N ASN A 847 20.03 19.75 -25.59
CA ASN A 847 20.63 20.32 -26.79
C ASN A 847 20.17 19.56 -28.05
N ASP A 848 20.53 20.10 -29.22
CA ASP A 848 20.14 19.53 -30.51
C ASP A 848 20.78 18.17 -30.80
N GLU A 849 21.95 17.86 -30.22
CA GLU A 849 22.57 16.54 -30.39
C GLU A 849 21.75 15.47 -29.68
N GLU A 850 21.38 15.70 -28.42
CA GLU A 850 20.53 14.80 -27.65
C GLU A 850 19.19 14.57 -28.33
N ARG A 851 18.54 15.66 -28.79
CA ARG A 851 17.28 15.56 -29.53
C ARG A 851 17.43 14.68 -30.78
N LYS A 852 18.47 14.91 -31.58
CA LYS A 852 18.75 14.10 -32.79
C LYS A 852 18.98 12.63 -32.45
N ARG A 853 19.72 12.33 -31.38
CA ARG A 853 19.97 10.95 -30.92
C ARG A 853 18.66 10.27 -30.52
N MET A 854 17.84 10.94 -29.71
CA MET A 854 16.54 10.45 -29.23
C MET A 854 15.49 10.23 -30.32
N GLU A 855 15.63 10.92 -31.45
CA GLU A 855 14.72 10.85 -32.60
C GLU A 855 15.24 9.94 -33.74
N ALA A 856 16.46 9.40 -33.65
CA ALA A 856 17.10 8.67 -34.75
C ALA A 856 16.38 7.35 -35.10
N ASP A 857 16.01 6.56 -34.09
CA ASP A 857 15.49 5.19 -34.27
C ASP A 857 14.19 4.91 -33.46
N PRO A 858 13.12 5.70 -33.59
CA PRO A 858 11.89 5.45 -32.84
C PRO A 858 11.24 4.12 -33.27
N ALA A 859 10.52 3.48 -32.34
CA ALA A 859 9.63 2.37 -32.69
C ALA A 859 8.59 2.83 -33.73
N LYS A 860 8.34 2.00 -34.74
CA LYS A 860 7.41 2.28 -35.83
C LYS A 860 6.32 1.21 -35.89
N PRO A 861 5.03 1.57 -35.72
CA PRO A 861 4.53 2.89 -35.32
C PRO A 861 4.88 3.25 -33.88
N PHE A 862 4.94 4.54 -33.54
CA PHE A 862 5.15 5.00 -32.16
C PHE A 862 3.82 4.96 -31.39
N ALA A 863 3.30 3.75 -31.15
CA ALA A 863 2.02 3.50 -30.49
C ALA A 863 2.15 2.32 -29.53
N ARG A 864 1.41 2.34 -28.41
CA ARG A 864 1.52 1.30 -27.38
C ARG A 864 1.19 -0.08 -27.97
N PHE A 865 2.05 -1.05 -27.68
CA PHE A 865 2.04 -2.39 -28.25
C PHE A 865 2.30 -2.38 -29.76
N HIS A 866 3.31 -1.64 -30.20
CA HIS A 866 3.60 -1.45 -31.63
C HIS A 866 3.77 -2.78 -32.38
N TYR A 867 4.30 -3.82 -31.72
CA TYR A 867 4.42 -5.17 -32.28
C TYR A 867 3.08 -5.78 -32.71
N ARG A 868 1.94 -5.35 -32.13
CA ARG A 868 0.60 -5.77 -32.58
C ARG A 868 0.21 -5.12 -33.90
N TYR A 869 0.65 -3.89 -34.15
CA TYR A 869 0.46 -3.22 -35.45
C TYR A 869 1.26 -3.94 -36.53
N ILE A 870 2.50 -4.32 -36.22
CA ILE A 870 3.34 -5.15 -37.10
C ILE A 870 2.68 -6.51 -37.36
N ALA A 871 2.14 -7.16 -36.33
CA ALA A 871 1.41 -8.42 -36.48
C ALA A 871 0.19 -8.28 -37.40
N VAL A 872 -0.57 -7.19 -37.26
CA VAL A 872 -1.74 -6.90 -38.09
C VAL A 872 -1.32 -6.62 -39.54
N ASP A 873 -0.22 -5.91 -39.77
CA ASP A 873 0.32 -5.68 -41.11
C ASP A 873 0.70 -6.99 -41.79
N HIS A 874 1.35 -7.90 -41.06
CA HIS A 874 1.65 -9.25 -41.55
C HIS A 874 0.38 -10.06 -41.82
N ALA A 875 -0.65 -9.96 -40.97
CA ALA A 875 -1.94 -10.62 -41.20
C ALA A 875 -2.68 -10.05 -42.42
N GLN A 876 -2.58 -8.75 -42.68
CA GLN A 876 -3.16 -8.14 -43.89
C GLN A 876 -2.41 -8.62 -45.15
N LYS A 877 -1.08 -8.69 -45.11
CA LYS A 877 -0.28 -9.31 -46.18
C LYS A 877 -0.68 -10.77 -46.40
N ALA A 878 -0.94 -11.52 -45.34
CA ALA A 878 -1.45 -12.89 -45.44
C ALA A 878 -2.81 -12.93 -46.14
N ALA A 879 -3.74 -12.05 -45.74
CA ALA A 879 -5.07 -11.94 -46.36
C ALA A 879 -4.99 -11.58 -47.86
N ASP A 880 -4.04 -10.73 -48.27
CA ASP A 880 -3.81 -10.39 -49.68
C ASP A 880 -3.42 -11.61 -50.54
N MET A 881 -2.82 -12.62 -49.90
CA MET A 881 -2.42 -13.86 -50.56
C MET A 881 -3.55 -14.90 -50.61
N LEU A 882 -4.65 -14.70 -49.88
CA LEU A 882 -5.75 -15.65 -49.75
C LEU A 882 -6.93 -15.35 -50.69
N PRO A 883 -7.68 -16.37 -51.14
CA PRO A 883 -8.93 -16.15 -51.87
C PRO A 883 -9.95 -15.40 -50.97
N PRO A 884 -10.50 -14.25 -51.40
CA PRO A 884 -11.34 -13.40 -50.54
C PRO A 884 -12.58 -14.10 -49.95
N ARG A 885 -13.17 -15.06 -50.67
CA ARG A 885 -14.34 -15.82 -50.20
C ARG A 885 -14.00 -17.14 -49.50
N SER A 886 -12.79 -17.29 -49.00
CA SER A 886 -12.38 -18.48 -48.21
C SER A 886 -12.62 -18.28 -46.71
N GLN A 887 -12.75 -19.38 -45.97
CA GLN A 887 -12.76 -19.33 -44.51
C GLN A 887 -11.45 -18.76 -43.96
N ALA A 888 -10.31 -19.12 -44.56
CA ALA A 888 -9.00 -18.65 -44.15
C ALA A 888 -8.88 -17.11 -44.21
N PHE A 889 -9.36 -16.49 -45.29
CA PHE A 889 -9.38 -15.03 -45.42
C PHE A 889 -10.18 -14.38 -44.29
N ALA A 890 -11.39 -14.88 -44.03
CA ALA A 890 -12.25 -14.37 -42.95
C ALA A 890 -11.65 -14.59 -41.56
N ALA A 891 -11.01 -15.74 -41.32
CA ALA A 891 -10.37 -16.08 -40.05
C ALA A 891 -9.13 -15.22 -39.78
N VAL A 892 -8.27 -15.00 -40.80
CA VAL A 892 -7.09 -14.14 -40.69
C VAL A 892 -7.47 -12.69 -40.34
N LEU A 893 -8.47 -12.12 -41.04
CA LEU A 893 -8.94 -10.76 -40.73
C LEU A 893 -9.67 -10.70 -39.38
N CYS A 894 -10.37 -11.77 -38.98
CA CYS A 894 -10.97 -11.87 -37.64
C CYS A 894 -9.89 -11.76 -36.56
N HIS A 895 -8.80 -12.54 -36.66
CA HIS A 895 -7.69 -12.47 -35.72
C HIS A 895 -7.02 -11.10 -35.73
N ALA A 896 -6.79 -10.50 -36.90
CA ALA A 896 -6.22 -9.16 -37.00
C ALA A 896 -7.09 -8.10 -36.30
N SER A 897 -8.42 -8.19 -36.44
CA SER A 897 -9.37 -7.31 -35.76
C SER A 897 -9.37 -7.53 -34.24
N ASP A 898 -9.34 -8.77 -33.76
CA ASP A 898 -9.23 -9.09 -32.33
C ASP A 898 -7.98 -8.48 -31.70
N TRP A 899 -6.83 -8.61 -32.37
CA TRP A 899 -5.57 -8.08 -31.87
C TRP A 899 -5.57 -6.54 -31.75
N MET A 900 -6.26 -5.84 -32.66
CA MET A 900 -6.44 -4.39 -32.60
C MET A 900 -7.47 -3.94 -31.55
N GLN A 901 -8.55 -4.70 -31.32
CA GLN A 901 -9.54 -4.38 -30.27
C GLN A 901 -8.94 -4.38 -28.85
N GLN A 902 -7.83 -5.09 -28.67
CA GLN A 902 -7.09 -5.13 -27.40
C GLN A 902 -6.08 -3.98 -27.27
N THR A 903 -6.17 -2.97 -28.13
CA THR A 903 -5.42 -1.70 -28.11
C THR A 903 -6.40 -0.53 -28.04
N TRP A 904 -5.89 0.69 -27.83
CA TRP A 904 -6.71 1.91 -27.82
C TRP A 904 -7.16 2.37 -29.22
N GLU A 905 -6.71 1.73 -30.30
CA GLU A 905 -6.99 2.09 -31.70
C GLU A 905 -8.18 1.29 -32.30
N MET A 906 -9.39 1.59 -31.83
CA MET A 906 -10.62 0.95 -32.33
C MET A 906 -10.88 1.20 -33.83
N GLY A 907 -10.39 2.33 -34.38
CA GLY A 907 -10.58 2.69 -35.79
C GLY A 907 -9.97 1.67 -36.75
N ARG A 908 -8.73 1.22 -36.47
CA ARG A 908 -8.04 0.23 -37.31
C ARG A 908 -8.73 -1.14 -37.30
N SER A 909 -9.30 -1.53 -36.17
CA SER A 909 -10.12 -2.76 -36.08
C SER A 909 -11.36 -2.66 -36.98
N TRP A 910 -12.01 -1.48 -36.98
CA TRP A 910 -13.16 -1.23 -37.84
C TRP A 910 -12.80 -1.31 -39.33
N ASP A 911 -11.67 -0.75 -39.75
CA ASP A 911 -11.21 -0.84 -41.14
C ASP A 911 -10.99 -2.29 -41.59
N ILE A 912 -10.43 -3.13 -40.71
CA ILE A 912 -10.24 -4.57 -40.96
C ILE A 912 -11.59 -5.27 -41.10
N TYR A 913 -12.56 -4.94 -40.24
CA TYR A 913 -13.92 -5.48 -40.34
C TYR A 913 -14.62 -5.04 -41.64
N GLN A 914 -14.52 -3.76 -42.01
CA GLN A 914 -15.06 -3.24 -43.27
C GLN A 914 -14.47 -3.95 -44.49
N ARG A 915 -13.16 -4.21 -44.47
CA ARG A 915 -12.49 -5.02 -45.49
C ARG A 915 -13.10 -6.43 -45.58
N TYR A 916 -13.29 -7.10 -44.44
CA TYR A 916 -13.95 -8.41 -44.41
C TYR A 916 -15.38 -8.34 -44.97
N VAL A 917 -16.17 -7.34 -44.62
CA VAL A 917 -17.56 -7.20 -45.13
C VAL A 917 -17.58 -7.01 -46.65
N ARG A 918 -16.63 -6.23 -47.18
CA ARG A 918 -16.54 -5.93 -48.62
C ARG A 918 -16.05 -7.11 -49.46
N GLU A 919 -15.05 -7.85 -48.97
CA GLU A 919 -14.29 -8.83 -49.75
C GLU A 919 -14.60 -10.29 -49.35
N GLY A 920 -15.02 -10.50 -48.10
CA GLY A 920 -15.15 -11.79 -47.42
C GLY A 920 -16.37 -12.63 -47.81
N ALA A 921 -16.34 -13.91 -47.44
CA ALA A 921 -17.52 -14.77 -47.44
C ALA A 921 -18.29 -14.65 -46.12
N HIS A 922 -19.62 -14.83 -46.18
CA HIS A 922 -20.44 -14.94 -44.98
C HIS A 922 -20.11 -16.23 -44.23
N VAL A 923 -19.54 -16.10 -43.04
CA VAL A 923 -19.11 -17.23 -42.20
C VAL A 923 -19.91 -17.30 -40.88
N PRO A 924 -20.14 -18.49 -40.30
CA PRO A 924 -20.95 -18.62 -39.07
C PRO A 924 -20.42 -17.85 -37.86
N PHE A 925 -19.11 -17.62 -37.81
CA PHE A 925 -18.47 -16.87 -36.72
C PHE A 925 -18.48 -15.35 -36.92
N ALA A 926 -19.04 -14.83 -38.02
CA ALA A 926 -19.11 -13.39 -38.29
C ALA A 926 -19.83 -12.60 -37.17
N ARG A 927 -20.80 -13.23 -36.48
CA ARG A 927 -21.49 -12.65 -35.31
C ARG A 927 -20.59 -12.33 -34.12
N HIS A 928 -19.38 -12.91 -34.07
CA HIS A 928 -18.37 -12.69 -33.04
C HIS A 928 -17.02 -12.30 -33.66
N PHE A 929 -17.05 -11.66 -34.83
CA PHE A 929 -15.85 -11.25 -35.55
C PHE A 929 -14.98 -10.34 -34.67
N GLY A 930 -13.67 -10.61 -34.65
CA GLY A 930 -12.72 -9.92 -33.79
C GLY A 930 -12.87 -10.20 -32.29
N ARG A 931 -13.55 -11.30 -31.90
CA ARG A 931 -13.63 -11.77 -30.51
C ARG A 931 -13.46 -13.28 -30.38
N LYS A 932 -14.17 -14.06 -31.21
CA LYS A 932 -14.08 -15.53 -31.26
C LYS A 932 -13.70 -15.97 -32.67
N CYS A 933 -12.40 -16.02 -32.93
CA CYS A 933 -11.85 -16.30 -34.25
C CYS A 933 -11.31 -17.74 -34.31
N PRO A 934 -11.78 -18.57 -35.26
CA PRO A 934 -11.25 -19.92 -35.47
C PRO A 934 -9.91 -19.89 -36.18
N THR A 935 -9.12 -20.95 -36.05
CA THR A 935 -7.89 -21.14 -36.82
C THR A 935 -8.17 -21.06 -38.33
N PRO A 936 -7.34 -20.34 -39.12
CA PRO A 936 -7.51 -20.29 -40.57
C PRO A 936 -7.23 -21.64 -41.25
N ASP A 937 -8.14 -22.07 -42.12
CA ASP A 937 -8.02 -23.30 -42.91
C ASP A 937 -7.38 -23.02 -44.28
N PHE A 938 -6.04 -23.00 -44.30
CA PHE A 938 -5.26 -22.82 -45.53
C PHE A 938 -5.44 -23.99 -46.51
N ALA A 939 -5.68 -25.21 -46.01
CA ALA A 939 -5.80 -26.40 -46.84
C ALA A 939 -7.09 -26.42 -47.69
N ALA A 940 -8.19 -25.87 -47.18
CA ALA A 940 -9.45 -25.74 -47.93
C ALA A 940 -9.53 -24.50 -48.84
N ALA A 941 -8.57 -23.57 -48.73
CA ALA A 941 -8.56 -22.33 -49.53
C ALA A 941 -8.53 -22.58 -51.06
N PRO A 942 -7.73 -23.53 -51.62
CA PRO A 942 -7.71 -23.82 -53.05
C PRO A 942 -9.07 -24.28 -53.63
N ALA A 943 -9.85 -25.05 -52.86
CA ALA A 943 -11.17 -25.52 -53.31
C ALA A 943 -12.16 -24.35 -53.46
N SER A 944 -12.04 -23.36 -52.56
CA SER A 944 -12.82 -22.11 -52.59
C SER A 944 -12.47 -21.27 -53.83
N GLU A 945 -11.18 -21.19 -54.17
CA GLU A 945 -10.66 -20.48 -55.33
C GLU A 945 -11.15 -21.11 -56.65
N ARG A 946 -11.08 -22.44 -56.76
CA ARG A 946 -11.61 -23.18 -57.93
C ARG A 946 -13.10 -22.93 -58.12
N ARG A 947 -13.89 -22.93 -57.05
CA ARG A 947 -15.33 -22.64 -57.10
C ARG A 947 -15.61 -21.22 -57.59
N LEU A 948 -14.79 -20.26 -57.17
CA LEU A 948 -14.88 -18.86 -57.60
C LEU A 948 -14.47 -18.67 -59.06
N MET A 949 -13.42 -19.36 -59.53
CA MET A 949 -13.05 -19.39 -60.94
C MET A 949 -14.15 -20.01 -61.80
N ILE A 950 -14.76 -21.11 -61.36
CA ILE A 950 -15.89 -21.75 -62.05
C ILE A 950 -17.08 -20.79 -62.13
N LEU A 951 -17.40 -20.07 -61.04
CA LEU A 951 -18.49 -19.09 -61.02
C LEU A 951 -18.19 -17.87 -61.92
N LYS A 952 -16.96 -17.36 -61.91
CA LYS A 952 -16.53 -16.29 -62.84
C LYS A 952 -16.58 -16.75 -64.28
N ALA A 953 -16.13 -17.97 -64.58
CA ALA A 953 -16.26 -18.57 -65.91
C ALA A 953 -17.73 -18.72 -66.33
N ARG A 954 -18.60 -19.19 -65.43
CA ARG A 954 -20.06 -19.28 -65.67
C ARG A 954 -20.70 -17.91 -65.93
N ASN A 955 -20.34 -16.91 -65.13
CA ASN A 955 -20.89 -15.55 -65.28
C ASN A 955 -20.34 -14.84 -66.52
N PHE A 956 -19.06 -15.05 -66.87
CA PHE A 956 -18.49 -14.59 -68.13
C PHE A 956 -19.19 -15.24 -69.32
N LEU A 957 -19.40 -16.56 -69.27
CA LEU A 957 -20.13 -17.31 -70.30
C LEU A 957 -21.60 -16.87 -70.41
N SER A 958 -22.26 -16.51 -69.29
CA SER A 958 -23.66 -16.09 -69.30
C SER A 958 -23.87 -14.63 -69.72
N ALA A 959 -22.91 -13.75 -69.42
CA ALA A 959 -22.89 -12.36 -69.88
C ALA A 959 -22.51 -12.26 -71.37
N ASN A 960 -21.55 -13.08 -71.81
CA ASN A 960 -21.09 -13.15 -73.20
C ASN A 960 -21.72 -14.35 -73.95
N ARG A 961 -22.97 -14.68 -73.63
CA ARG A 961 -23.68 -15.86 -74.16
C ARG A 961 -23.69 -15.94 -75.69
N TRP A 962 -23.73 -14.80 -76.38
CA TRP A 962 -23.69 -14.70 -77.84
C TRP A 962 -22.30 -14.94 -78.42
N TRP A 963 -21.25 -14.47 -77.75
CA TRP A 963 -19.86 -14.79 -78.10
C TRP A 963 -19.56 -16.27 -77.84
N ALA A 964 -20.02 -16.82 -76.72
CA ALA A 964 -19.85 -18.23 -76.39
C ALA A 964 -20.64 -19.14 -77.34
N ALA A 965 -21.88 -18.77 -77.69
CA ALA A 965 -22.68 -19.49 -78.69
C ALA A 965 -22.08 -19.36 -80.10
N GLY A 966 -21.57 -18.17 -80.45
CA GLY A 966 -20.84 -17.96 -81.69
C GLY A 966 -19.58 -18.81 -81.78
N LEU A 967 -18.77 -18.84 -80.72
CA LEU A 967 -17.55 -19.66 -80.65
C LEU A 967 -17.87 -21.16 -80.67
N LEU A 968 -18.92 -21.60 -79.97
CA LEU A 968 -19.38 -22.98 -79.99
C LEU A 968 -19.93 -23.37 -81.38
N ALA A 969 -20.71 -22.51 -82.02
CA ALA A 969 -21.21 -22.72 -83.38
C ALA A 969 -20.06 -22.74 -84.39
N THR A 970 -19.04 -21.91 -84.21
CA THR A 970 -17.83 -21.90 -85.05
C THR A 970 -17.02 -23.17 -84.85
N VAL A 971 -16.83 -23.61 -83.59
CA VAL A 971 -16.15 -24.87 -83.27
C VAL A 971 -16.93 -26.06 -83.83
N LEU A 972 -18.26 -26.09 -83.71
CA LEU A 972 -19.14 -27.13 -84.27
C LEU A 972 -19.15 -27.10 -85.80
N ALA A 973 -19.12 -25.92 -86.43
CA ALA A 973 -19.02 -25.78 -87.87
C ALA A 973 -17.66 -26.20 -88.39
N VAL A 974 -16.57 -25.85 -87.70
CA VAL A 974 -15.20 -26.26 -88.05
C VAL A 974 -15.00 -27.76 -87.81
N THR A 975 -15.50 -28.32 -86.71
CA THR A 975 -15.42 -29.78 -86.47
C THR A 975 -16.36 -30.56 -87.38
N GLY A 976 -17.55 -30.06 -87.68
CA GLY A 976 -18.46 -30.63 -88.66
C GLY A 976 -17.89 -30.60 -90.08
N TRP A 977 -17.33 -29.46 -90.49
CA TRP A 977 -16.60 -29.30 -91.75
C TRP A 977 -15.38 -30.23 -91.81
N TRP A 978 -14.60 -30.31 -90.72
CA TRP A 978 -13.45 -31.22 -90.63
C TRP A 978 -13.87 -32.70 -90.71
N LEU A 979 -14.97 -33.10 -90.05
CA LEU A 979 -15.50 -34.48 -90.12
C LEU A 979 -16.06 -34.82 -91.51
N VAL A 980 -16.74 -33.88 -92.17
CA VAL A 980 -17.23 -34.05 -93.56
C VAL A 980 -16.06 -34.07 -94.55
N HIS A 981 -15.06 -33.21 -94.35
CA HIS A 981 -13.87 -33.19 -95.18
C HIS A 981 -13.03 -34.45 -94.99
N ARG A 982 -12.91 -34.96 -93.75
CA ARG A 982 -12.22 -36.22 -93.42
C ARG A 982 -12.96 -37.45 -93.96
N ARG A 983 -14.29 -37.44 -94.00
CA ARG A 983 -15.10 -38.47 -94.69
C ARG A 983 -14.93 -38.41 -96.21
N ARG A 984 -14.85 -37.22 -96.80
CA ARG A 984 -14.59 -37.05 -98.24
C ARG A 984 -13.15 -37.43 -98.65
N THR A 985 -12.16 -37.22 -97.79
CA THR A 985 -10.79 -37.69 -98.04
C THR A 985 -10.62 -39.19 -97.77
N PHE A 986 -11.41 -39.81 -96.87
CA PHE A 986 -11.45 -41.28 -96.74
C PHE A 986 -12.15 -41.98 -97.92
N CYS A 987 -13.15 -41.37 -98.55
CA CYS A 987 -13.78 -41.93 -99.77
C CYS A 987 -12.91 -41.83 -101.04
N HIS A 988 -11.82 -41.04 -101.03
CA HIS A 988 -10.87 -40.98 -102.15
C HIS A 988 -9.67 -41.93 -102.00
N HIS A 989 -9.63 -42.78 -100.98
CA HIS A 989 -8.60 -43.83 -100.83
C HIS A 989 -9.12 -45.27 -100.84
N CYS A 990 -10.44 -45.50 -101.01
CA CYS A 990 -11.01 -46.85 -101.17
C CYS A 990 -11.37 -47.21 -102.62
N THR A 991 -10.76 -46.54 -103.61
CA THR A 991 -10.73 -47.00 -105.02
C THR A 991 -9.29 -47.21 -105.47
N LYS A 992 -8.57 -48.10 -104.78
CA LYS A 992 -7.42 -48.83 -105.32
C LYS A 992 -7.14 -50.06 -104.42
N SER A 993 -7.11 -51.22 -105.06
CA SER A 993 -6.82 -52.58 -104.59
C SER A 993 -7.98 -53.43 -104.04
N GLN A 994 -8.46 -54.30 -104.94
CA GLN A 994 -8.91 -55.71 -104.79
C GLN A 994 -9.99 -56.05 -103.78
#